data_AF-A0A949YK20-F1
#
_entry.id   AF-A0A949YK20-F1
#
_cell.length_a   1.000
_cell.length_b   1.000
_cell.length_c   1.000
_cell.angle_alpha   90.00
_cell.angle_beta   90.00
_cell.angle_gamma   90.00
#
_symmetry.space_group_name_H-M   'P 1'
#
loop_
_entity.id
_entity.type
_entity.pdbx_description
1 polymer ?
#
loop_
_entity_poly.entity_id
_entity_poly.type
_entity_poly.pdbx_seq_one_letter_code
_entity_poly.pdbx_strand_id
1 'polypeptide(L)'
;MKLFNWVSSRIRSRDRKGLPFRHIFELLEDRWLLATVTTVLDNGNNLDPTPGSLRQAILTVNSTPGRDVIDFNIPGPGPFIIHPPTELPPINNQVRLDGTTERTFLGLPTAGPPVIQLNGNGLPGDGLVLGAGSFFPPGSSFPVSTSSAGSAMIGLDIYNFSHGSGIHIQTNDNMITGNFLGTDVNGTAAGPGNQQGVVIDTNASGNTIGGTGAGAGNVISSNSGDGIDISSDGNFIQGNKIGTDVMGSSSLGNQVAGVRILGSFNTIGGTGSGAGNVISSSKDEGIFVVGGDNSLLNNLIGTNAAGTAKLGNGLSGITLQQSAGNTIGGNVISGNGVNQTSPGIILVGPGADKNVIQANRIGTDSSGTMPLPNSGDGVDIGSNNNNTIGGTGAGAGNVISGNKIQGLTIQGVSPGGNQVLGNFIGTNAAGTAKLGNGFSGISLAQTTGNVIRGNVISGNGVGKFGGNGISLTDSASQGNLIQANRVGTDASGARALPNIGDGISVAGPNNTIGGTGSGAGNVISGNTGDGIVLNSGASDISIVGNFIGTNVLGSSSLGNQGAGVSISGSSNTIGGTGSGAGNVISGNVLDGIFMSSAAGNFILGNVIAANGVGEDAAGINLEANDLNNIIAGNKIGTNAAGTAALGNSLLGIFLGNGSSNNTIGGTAPGAGNLISGNGVFPVTLRTSSSILSTQGGVGVYIYGANTSGNVVLNNYIGTNVEGTAALPNSVIGVLIFLSSGNSVQRNLISGNGFVGLEIAGATGGTASLNLVQGNKIGTNFDGTTAIPNGLDGIFISDAPNNTIGGTAAGAGNLISGNGSVGIQLFGPLTKGNVVQGNALGLNSAGRPTLPNRAGGIFVNTGPLANQIGGTAPGQANRGQVRPQFTVSGFHQSHARFGTSHQTTLRRRIRVPHRSSSSATLIGREQGASMGHSGLVVRRKGR
;
A
#
# COMPACT_ATOMS: atom_id res chain seq x y z
N MET A 1 39.23 4.19 24.06
CA MET A 1 39.94 4.70 25.27
C MET A 1 38.99 4.52 26.45
N LYS A 2 39.37 3.98 27.62
CA LYS A 2 40.21 4.59 28.68
C LYS A 2 39.66 5.98 29.06
N LEU A 3 39.21 6.29 30.29
CA LEU A 3 39.26 5.65 31.62
C LEU A 3 37.90 5.92 32.35
N PHE A 4 37.49 5.38 33.51
CA PHE A 4 37.99 4.38 34.49
C PHE A 4 36.78 3.86 35.32
N ASN A 5 36.89 2.73 36.07
CA ASN A 5 35.84 2.31 37.03
C ASN A 5 36.35 1.32 38.11
N TRP A 6 36.61 1.79 39.34
CA TRP A 6 36.94 1.03 40.56
C TRP A 6 37.05 2.01 41.77
N VAL A 7 36.93 1.68 43.06
CA VAL A 7 36.95 0.40 43.82
C VAL A 7 35.90 0.47 44.97
N SER A 8 35.54 -0.66 45.59
CA SER A 8 35.03 -0.71 46.99
C SER A 8 35.67 -1.87 47.76
N SER A 9 36.31 -1.63 48.92
CA SER A 9 36.86 -2.72 49.75
C SER A 9 37.24 -2.31 51.19
N ARG A 10 36.87 -3.19 52.14
CA ARG A 10 37.49 -3.45 53.46
C ARG A 10 37.44 -2.37 54.56
N ILE A 11 36.44 -2.55 55.42
CA ILE A 11 36.53 -2.26 56.87
C ILE A 11 37.70 -3.05 57.48
N ARG A 12 38.50 -2.40 58.34
CA ARG A 12 39.29 -3.05 59.41
C ARG A 12 39.21 -2.22 60.69
N SER A 13 39.34 -2.89 61.83
CA SER A 13 38.99 -2.36 63.16
C SER A 13 40.16 -1.86 63.99
N ARG A 14 39.85 -0.95 64.92
CA ARG A 14 40.67 -0.50 66.07
C ARG A 14 41.88 0.36 65.73
N ASP A 15 41.85 1.61 66.22
CA ASP A 15 42.55 1.84 67.49
C ASP A 15 41.78 2.80 68.40
N ARG A 16 42.15 2.91 69.69
CA ARG A 16 41.50 3.80 70.69
C ARG A 16 42.49 4.87 71.19
N LYS A 17 42.14 6.16 71.07
CA LYS A 17 42.43 7.24 72.05
C LYS A 17 41.83 8.57 71.62
N GLY A 18 41.42 9.39 72.61
CA GLY A 18 41.21 10.84 72.44
C GLY A 18 39.87 11.28 71.83
N LEU A 19 38.81 11.34 72.64
CA LEU A 19 37.78 12.38 72.47
C LEU A 19 38.28 13.66 73.14
N PRO A 20 38.11 14.81 72.49
CA PRO A 20 37.36 15.90 73.08
C PRO A 20 36.04 16.11 72.33
N PHE A 21 35.07 16.73 73.00
CA PHE A 21 33.72 16.95 72.46
C PHE A 21 33.76 17.75 71.15
N ARG A 22 33.51 17.08 70.03
CA ARG A 22 32.96 17.73 68.84
C ARG A 22 31.45 17.69 69.00
N HIS A 23 30.79 18.84 68.93
CA HIS A 23 29.33 18.88 68.98
C HIS A 23 28.77 18.01 67.86
N ILE A 24 28.01 16.99 68.23
CA ILE A 24 27.05 16.40 67.30
C ILE A 24 25.97 17.47 67.16
N PHE A 25 26.04 18.23 66.06
CA PHE A 25 24.81 18.72 65.49
C PHE A 25 24.05 17.49 65.06
N GLU A 26 23.05 17.11 65.87
CA GLU A 26 21.94 16.34 65.35
C GLU A 26 21.40 17.15 64.16
N LEU A 27 21.24 16.49 63.02
CA LEU A 27 20.37 17.03 61.99
C LEU A 27 19.00 17.11 62.65
N LEU A 28 18.57 18.34 62.99
CA LEU A 28 17.19 18.56 63.41
C LEU A 28 16.31 17.93 62.34
N GLU A 29 15.39 17.08 62.78
CA GLU A 29 14.37 16.45 61.96
C GLU A 29 13.69 17.53 61.10
N ASP A 30 13.33 17.19 59.86
CA ASP A 30 12.57 18.10 59.00
C ASP A 30 11.32 18.55 59.76
N ARG A 31 11.28 19.81 60.21
CA ARG A 31 10.18 20.33 61.01
C ARG A 31 9.09 20.82 60.07
N TRP A 32 8.17 19.92 59.74
CA TRP A 32 6.98 20.21 58.96
C TRP A 32 6.08 21.12 59.81
N LEU A 33 5.86 22.38 59.41
CA LEU A 33 4.84 23.17 60.07
C LEU A 33 3.47 22.64 59.65
N LEU A 34 2.64 22.29 60.64
CA LEU A 34 1.24 21.98 60.42
C LEU A 34 0.38 23.23 60.62
N ALA A 35 -0.13 23.79 59.52
CA ALA A 35 -1.27 24.69 59.54
C ALA A 35 -2.56 23.87 59.33
N THR A 36 -3.66 24.29 59.95
CA THR A 36 -4.95 23.61 59.81
C THR A 36 -6.06 24.61 59.50
N VAL A 37 -6.79 24.37 58.42
CA VAL A 37 -7.99 25.13 58.06
C VAL A 37 -9.17 24.56 58.84
N THR A 38 -9.83 25.41 59.64
CA THR A 38 -10.93 25.03 60.53
C THR A 38 -12.22 25.82 60.28
N THR A 39 -12.25 26.67 59.25
CA THR A 39 -13.43 27.41 58.83
C THR A 39 -13.43 27.71 57.34
N VAL A 40 -14.61 27.76 56.73
CA VAL A 40 -14.82 28.25 55.35
C VAL A 40 -14.85 29.78 55.24
N LEU A 41 -14.88 30.49 56.37
CA LEU A 41 -14.99 31.94 56.40
C LEU A 41 -13.67 32.63 56.04
N ASP A 42 -13.73 33.59 55.13
CA ASP A 42 -12.63 34.48 54.74
C ASP A 42 -13.13 35.93 54.72
N ASN A 43 -12.29 36.86 55.18
CA ASN A 43 -12.55 38.30 55.19
C ASN A 43 -11.85 39.05 54.05
N GLY A 44 -11.03 38.36 53.24
CA GLY A 44 -10.31 38.94 52.11
C GLY A 44 -9.07 39.76 52.48
N ASN A 45 -8.70 39.81 53.76
CA ASN A 45 -7.64 40.67 54.26
C ASN A 45 -6.33 39.90 54.45
N ASN A 46 -5.29 40.27 53.71
CA ASN A 46 -3.96 39.65 53.83
C ASN A 46 -3.12 40.19 55.01
N LEU A 47 -3.57 41.24 55.71
CA LEU A 47 -2.87 41.83 56.87
C LEU A 47 -3.46 41.42 58.22
N ASP A 48 -4.75 41.07 58.24
CA ASP A 48 -5.48 40.56 59.42
C ASP A 48 -6.51 39.52 58.93
N PRO A 49 -6.06 38.29 58.61
CA PRO A 49 -6.90 37.26 58.00
C PRO A 49 -7.83 36.60 59.03
N THR A 50 -8.98 36.10 58.59
CA THR A 50 -9.87 35.32 59.46
C THR A 50 -9.13 34.12 60.09
N PRO A 51 -9.05 33.99 61.43
CA PRO A 51 -8.35 32.88 62.06
C PRO A 51 -8.91 31.51 61.66
N GLY A 52 -8.03 30.57 61.33
CA GLY A 52 -8.40 29.23 60.84
C GLY A 52 -8.88 29.17 59.38
N SER A 53 -8.83 30.28 58.63
CA SER A 53 -9.14 30.30 57.19
C SER A 53 -7.98 29.76 56.34
N LEU A 54 -8.28 29.37 55.10
CA LEU A 54 -7.26 29.03 54.09
C LEU A 54 -6.29 30.20 53.82
N ARG A 55 -6.77 31.45 53.83
CA ARG A 55 -5.94 32.66 53.70
C ARG A 55 -4.92 32.75 54.84
N GLN A 56 -5.34 32.53 56.08
CA GLN A 56 -4.42 32.48 57.23
C GLN A 56 -3.41 31.34 57.09
N ALA A 57 -3.84 30.15 56.66
CA ALA A 57 -2.95 29.00 56.50
C ALA A 57 -1.85 29.26 55.47
N ILE A 58 -2.21 29.79 54.28
CA ILE A 58 -1.24 30.17 53.23
C ILE A 58 -0.26 31.23 53.73
N LEU A 59 -0.75 32.31 54.38
CA LEU A 59 0.11 33.37 54.92
C LEU A 59 1.04 32.88 56.03
N THR A 60 0.61 31.89 56.80
CA THR A 60 1.45 31.24 57.83
C THR A 60 2.60 30.50 57.15
N VAL A 61 2.32 29.64 56.17
CA VAL A 61 3.34 28.88 55.41
C VAL A 61 4.29 29.79 54.62
N ASN A 62 3.79 30.86 54.01
CA ASN A 62 4.62 31.86 53.33
C ASN A 62 5.56 32.62 54.29
N SER A 63 5.33 32.55 55.61
CA SER A 63 6.17 33.19 56.63
C SER A 63 7.21 32.25 57.25
N THR A 64 7.15 30.95 56.98
CA THR A 64 8.03 29.93 57.57
C THR A 64 8.93 29.27 56.53
N PRO A 65 10.28 29.29 56.69
CA PRO A 65 11.17 28.59 55.76
C PRO A 65 11.18 27.08 56.03
N GLY A 66 10.77 26.29 55.04
CA GLY A 66 10.77 24.83 55.14
C GLY A 66 9.74 24.17 54.22
N ARG A 67 9.55 22.86 54.39
CA ARG A 67 8.44 22.13 53.76
C ARG A 67 7.29 22.04 54.76
N ASP A 68 6.22 22.75 54.47
CA ASP A 68 5.07 22.86 55.36
C ASP A 68 3.83 22.08 54.85
N VAL A 69 2.82 21.96 55.69
CA VAL A 69 1.56 21.25 55.40
C VAL A 69 0.36 22.11 55.80
N ILE A 70 -0.65 22.14 54.93
CA ILE A 70 -1.98 22.69 55.21
C ILE A 70 -2.99 21.54 55.13
N ASP A 71 -3.44 21.12 56.32
CA ASP A 71 -4.52 20.14 56.51
C ASP A 71 -5.87 20.86 56.71
N PHE A 72 -6.96 20.10 56.59
CA PHE A 72 -8.33 20.57 56.76
C PHE A 72 -9.04 19.78 57.87
N ASN A 73 -9.77 20.52 58.73
CA ASN A 73 -10.55 20.01 59.85
C ASN A 73 -11.69 21.02 60.13
N ILE A 74 -12.65 21.09 59.22
CA ILE A 74 -13.75 22.06 59.22
C ILE A 74 -14.99 21.43 59.88
N PRO A 75 -15.45 21.92 61.05
CA PRO A 75 -16.57 21.29 61.75
C PRO A 75 -17.91 21.44 61.02
N GLY A 76 -18.50 20.32 60.59
CA GLY A 76 -19.88 20.27 60.10
C GLY A 76 -20.14 19.20 59.04
N PRO A 77 -21.37 19.10 58.51
CA PRO A 77 -21.64 18.37 57.29
C PRO A 77 -21.17 19.17 56.07
N GLY A 78 -20.36 18.55 55.21
CA GLY A 78 -19.93 19.14 53.93
C GLY A 78 -21.04 19.17 52.86
N PRO A 79 -20.75 19.70 51.65
CA PRO A 79 -19.42 20.13 51.19
C PRO A 79 -18.99 21.47 51.79
N PHE A 80 -17.68 21.67 51.88
CA PHE A 80 -17.07 22.84 52.53
C PHE A 80 -16.66 23.88 51.49
N ILE A 81 -17.58 24.80 51.18
CA ILE A 81 -17.39 25.84 50.18
C ILE A 81 -16.66 27.04 50.79
N ILE A 82 -15.36 27.14 50.50
CA ILE A 82 -14.55 28.33 50.72
C ILE A 82 -14.81 29.30 49.56
N HIS A 83 -15.28 30.49 49.88
CA HIS A 83 -15.54 31.56 48.91
C HIS A 83 -14.73 32.81 49.31
N PRO A 84 -13.52 32.99 48.76
CA PRO A 84 -12.71 34.17 49.03
C PRO A 84 -13.38 35.43 48.44
N PRO A 85 -13.55 36.53 49.22
CA PRO A 85 -14.08 37.78 48.68
C PRO A 85 -13.02 38.63 47.95
N THR A 86 -11.75 38.21 48.01
CA THR A 86 -10.61 38.71 47.24
C THR A 86 -9.70 37.53 46.86
N GLU A 87 -8.83 37.70 45.87
CA GLU A 87 -7.83 36.69 45.48
C GLU A 87 -7.03 36.18 46.69
N LEU A 88 -6.74 34.88 46.71
CA LEU A 88 -5.86 34.30 47.73
C LEU A 88 -4.41 34.76 47.50
N PRO A 89 -3.63 34.96 48.58
CA PRO A 89 -2.21 35.31 48.44
C PRO A 89 -1.45 34.17 47.75
N PRO A 90 -0.48 34.46 46.86
CA PRO A 90 0.27 33.43 46.15
C PRO A 90 1.13 32.61 47.11
N ILE A 91 1.26 31.31 46.85
CA ILE A 91 2.04 30.36 47.65
C ILE A 91 3.50 30.45 47.21
N ASN A 92 4.35 31.02 48.07
CA ASN A 92 5.76 31.32 47.78
C ASN A 92 6.76 30.49 48.60
N ASN A 93 6.29 29.63 49.51
CA ASN A 93 7.07 28.60 50.21
C ASN A 93 6.52 27.17 49.92
N GLN A 94 7.34 26.12 50.10
CA GLN A 94 7.00 24.76 49.72
C GLN A 94 5.91 24.17 50.63
N VAL A 95 4.76 23.79 50.06
CA VAL A 95 3.60 23.31 50.83
C VAL A 95 3.00 22.03 50.30
N ARG A 96 2.50 21.16 51.19
CA ARG A 96 1.45 20.17 50.86
C ARG A 96 0.10 20.72 51.30
N LEU A 97 -0.78 21.07 50.36
CA LEU A 97 -2.18 21.43 50.61
C LEU A 97 -3.05 20.20 50.28
N ASP A 98 -3.68 19.59 51.29
CA ASP A 98 -4.29 18.27 51.13
C ASP A 98 -5.75 18.20 51.62
N GLY A 99 -6.69 18.42 50.70
CA GLY A 99 -8.13 18.30 50.94
C GLY A 99 -8.62 16.88 51.26
N THR A 100 -7.78 15.84 51.12
CA THR A 100 -8.14 14.48 51.54
C THR A 100 -8.03 14.28 53.04
N THR A 101 -7.38 15.20 53.76
CA THR A 101 -7.37 15.22 55.23
C THR A 101 -8.76 15.45 55.82
N GLU A 102 -9.56 16.34 55.25
CA GLU A 102 -10.97 16.54 55.62
C GLU A 102 -11.79 15.26 55.41
N ARG A 103 -11.60 14.57 54.27
CA ARG A 103 -12.24 13.26 54.03
C ARG A 103 -11.87 12.25 55.11
N THR A 104 -10.60 12.24 55.51
CA THR A 104 -10.08 11.34 56.54
C THR A 104 -10.62 11.70 57.94
N PHE A 105 -10.75 13.00 58.25
CA PHE A 105 -11.37 13.51 59.48
C PHE A 105 -12.85 13.12 59.58
N LEU A 106 -13.59 13.21 58.47
CA LEU A 106 -14.97 12.70 58.35
C LEU A 106 -15.08 11.16 58.32
N GLY A 107 -13.97 10.42 58.39
CA GLY A 107 -13.94 8.94 58.33
C GLY A 107 -14.29 8.37 56.95
N LEU A 108 -14.24 9.17 55.89
CA LEU A 108 -14.55 8.79 54.51
C LEU A 108 -13.31 8.22 53.80
N PRO A 109 -13.47 7.30 52.82
CA PRO A 109 -12.36 6.85 51.99
C PRO A 109 -11.73 8.00 51.21
N THR A 110 -10.40 8.04 51.13
CA THR A 110 -9.65 9.05 50.37
C THR A 110 -9.89 8.96 48.85
N ALA A 111 -10.17 7.76 48.33
CA ALA A 111 -10.49 7.50 46.91
C ALA A 111 -11.95 7.88 46.54
N GLY A 112 -12.38 9.09 46.89
CA GLY A 112 -13.68 9.67 46.53
C GLY A 112 -13.55 11.14 46.10
N PRO A 113 -14.65 11.79 45.70
CA PRO A 113 -14.61 13.18 45.24
C PRO A 113 -14.08 14.15 46.31
N PRO A 114 -13.47 15.29 45.92
CA PRO A 114 -13.14 16.37 46.85
C PRO A 114 -14.33 16.78 47.74
N VAL A 115 -14.03 17.23 48.96
CA VAL A 115 -15.03 17.81 49.89
C VAL A 115 -14.73 19.25 50.26
N ILE A 116 -13.49 19.69 50.04
CA ILE A 116 -13.07 21.08 50.08
C ILE A 116 -13.32 21.68 48.70
N GLN A 117 -14.16 22.71 48.65
CA GLN A 117 -14.52 23.43 47.44
C GLN A 117 -13.99 24.87 47.50
N LEU A 118 -13.32 25.34 46.45
CA LEU A 118 -12.85 26.72 46.30
C LEU A 118 -13.60 27.40 45.16
N ASN A 119 -14.48 28.35 45.49
CA ASN A 119 -15.41 28.99 44.56
C ASN A 119 -15.00 30.44 44.26
N GLY A 120 -14.50 30.67 43.05
CA GLY A 120 -13.97 31.96 42.58
C GLY A 120 -14.99 33.01 42.13
N ASN A 121 -16.27 32.86 42.48
CA ASN A 121 -17.36 33.66 41.92
C ASN A 121 -17.12 35.18 41.96
N GLY A 122 -16.86 35.80 40.80
CA GLY A 122 -16.64 37.25 40.69
C GLY A 122 -15.23 37.73 41.03
N LEU A 123 -14.26 36.84 41.27
CA LEU A 123 -12.84 37.19 41.36
C LEU A 123 -12.24 37.41 39.96
N PRO A 124 -11.27 38.33 39.80
CA PRO A 124 -10.72 38.70 38.49
C PRO A 124 -9.46 37.91 38.08
N GLY A 125 -8.92 37.04 38.95
CA GLY A 125 -7.67 36.30 38.73
C GLY A 125 -7.76 34.80 39.08
N ASP A 126 -6.59 34.19 39.35
CA ASP A 126 -6.43 32.75 39.60
C ASP A 126 -6.93 32.27 40.98
N GLY A 127 -7.21 30.97 41.10
CA GLY A 127 -7.63 30.33 42.35
C GLY A 127 -6.49 30.01 43.31
N LEU A 128 -5.46 29.29 42.85
CA LEU A 128 -4.23 29.02 43.60
C LEU A 128 -3.01 29.28 42.71
N VAL A 129 -2.07 30.11 43.18
CA VAL A 129 -0.83 30.44 42.45
C VAL A 129 0.39 29.87 43.19
N LEU A 130 1.20 29.04 42.52
CA LEU A 130 2.42 28.44 43.06
C LEU A 130 3.65 29.22 42.56
N GLY A 131 3.94 30.35 43.20
CA GLY A 131 4.98 31.29 42.77
C GLY A 131 4.93 32.63 43.50
N ALA A 132 5.36 33.69 42.80
CA ALA A 132 5.41 35.05 43.33
C ALA A 132 4.12 35.86 43.09
N GLY A 133 3.24 35.40 42.20
CA GLY A 133 2.05 36.14 41.76
C GLY A 133 2.27 36.90 40.46
N SER A 134 1.16 37.18 39.77
CA SER A 134 1.10 37.69 38.39
C SER A 134 1.28 39.21 38.26
N PHE A 135 2.38 39.76 38.80
CA PHE A 135 2.71 41.20 38.69
C PHE A 135 4.06 41.50 38.03
N PHE A 136 4.35 40.86 36.88
CA PHE A 136 5.50 41.19 36.04
C PHE A 136 5.10 41.32 34.56
N PRO A 137 5.28 42.48 33.91
CA PRO A 137 5.12 42.59 32.47
C PRO A 137 6.27 41.89 31.71
N PRO A 138 6.04 41.42 30.47
CA PRO A 138 7.04 40.68 29.70
C PRO A 138 8.38 41.41 29.56
N GLY A 139 9.48 40.71 29.85
CA GLY A 139 10.86 41.21 29.64
C GLY A 139 11.58 41.77 30.87
N SER A 140 10.97 41.72 32.07
CA SER A 140 11.66 42.08 33.32
C SER A 140 12.34 40.86 33.97
N SER A 141 13.66 40.93 34.19
CA SER A 141 14.48 39.84 34.75
C SER A 141 14.95 40.16 36.16
N PHE A 142 14.07 39.94 37.14
CA PHE A 142 14.40 39.98 38.57
C PHE A 142 14.41 38.55 39.16
N PRO A 143 15.30 38.25 40.13
CA PRO A 143 15.39 36.93 40.73
C PRO A 143 14.20 36.66 41.66
N VAL A 144 13.27 35.82 41.21
CA VAL A 144 12.20 35.25 42.05
C VAL A 144 12.83 34.36 43.14
N SER A 145 12.36 34.47 44.37
CA SER A 145 12.68 33.51 45.44
C SER A 145 11.96 32.18 45.17
N THR A 146 12.69 31.18 44.70
CA THR A 146 12.15 29.90 44.19
C THR A 146 11.74 28.91 45.29
N SER A 147 11.17 29.40 46.40
CA SER A 147 10.91 28.60 47.61
C SER A 147 9.64 27.74 47.58
N SER A 148 8.67 28.00 46.68
CA SER A 148 7.47 27.14 46.52
C SER A 148 7.63 25.96 45.55
N ALA A 149 8.82 25.76 44.96
CA ALA A 149 9.09 24.58 44.13
C ALA A 149 8.91 23.27 44.92
N GLY A 150 8.36 22.24 44.28
CA GLY A 150 8.06 20.96 44.93
C GLY A 150 6.84 20.98 45.85
N SER A 151 5.90 21.92 45.69
CA SER A 151 4.62 21.93 46.40
C SER A 151 3.64 20.89 45.85
N ALA A 152 2.65 20.49 46.65
CA ALA A 152 1.64 19.52 46.25
C ALA A 152 0.21 19.99 46.57
N MET A 153 -0.68 19.98 45.58
CA MET A 153 -2.10 20.35 45.70
C MET A 153 -2.95 19.11 45.48
N ILE A 154 -3.71 18.68 46.50
CA ILE A 154 -4.30 17.33 46.55
C ILE A 154 -5.77 17.38 46.96
N GLY A 155 -6.65 16.74 46.17
CA GLY A 155 -8.03 16.44 46.58
C GLY A 155 -8.95 17.66 46.79
N LEU A 156 -8.75 18.72 46.01
CA LEU A 156 -9.55 19.96 46.02
C LEU A 156 -10.52 20.00 44.83
N ASP A 157 -11.67 20.65 45.00
CA ASP A 157 -12.54 21.07 43.88
C ASP A 157 -12.42 22.59 43.71
N ILE A 158 -12.03 23.07 42.52
CA ILE A 158 -11.75 24.48 42.24
C ILE A 158 -12.50 24.92 40.99
N TYR A 159 -13.42 25.86 41.15
CA TYR A 159 -14.35 26.27 40.10
C TYR A 159 -14.76 27.74 40.20
N ASN A 160 -15.37 28.24 39.12
CA ASN A 160 -15.92 29.60 38.96
C ASN A 160 -14.89 30.74 38.85
N PHE A 161 -13.62 30.44 38.61
CA PHE A 161 -12.59 31.45 38.31
C PHE A 161 -12.71 31.90 36.85
N SER A 162 -13.77 32.65 36.55
CA SER A 162 -14.18 33.04 35.18
C SER A 162 -13.15 33.87 34.38
N HIS A 163 -12.16 34.46 35.06
CA HIS A 163 -11.12 35.32 34.47
C HIS A 163 -9.69 34.84 34.79
N GLY A 164 -9.52 33.61 35.29
CA GLY A 164 -8.22 33.05 35.64
C GLY A 164 -8.21 31.52 35.74
N SER A 165 -7.06 30.98 36.12
CA SER A 165 -6.82 29.55 36.23
C SER A 165 -7.39 28.98 37.53
N GLY A 166 -7.84 27.72 37.53
CA GLY A 166 -8.07 26.99 38.78
C GLY A 166 -6.77 26.86 39.59
N ILE A 167 -5.69 26.45 38.94
CA ILE A 167 -4.32 26.43 39.50
C ILE A 167 -3.33 27.01 38.49
N HIS A 168 -2.46 27.93 38.93
CA HIS A 168 -1.43 28.58 38.13
C HIS A 168 -0.05 28.29 38.73
N ILE A 169 0.86 27.70 37.95
CA ILE A 169 2.15 27.19 38.43
C ILE A 169 3.30 27.99 37.81
N GLN A 170 4.09 28.65 38.64
CA GLN A 170 5.23 29.50 38.23
C GLN A 170 6.58 28.99 38.74
N THR A 171 6.61 27.77 39.28
CA THR A 171 7.78 27.13 39.93
C THR A 171 7.94 25.68 39.49
N ASN A 172 9.07 25.05 39.84
CA ASN A 172 9.40 23.69 39.41
C ASN A 172 8.80 22.59 40.30
N ASP A 173 8.78 21.36 39.78
CA ASP A 173 8.64 20.10 40.52
C ASP A 173 7.34 19.92 41.32
N ASN A 174 6.31 20.74 41.08
CA ASN A 174 5.04 20.68 41.81
C ASN A 174 4.17 19.48 41.40
N MET A 175 3.31 19.01 42.30
CA MET A 175 2.47 17.82 42.15
C MET A 175 0.98 18.15 42.36
N ILE A 176 0.17 18.10 41.30
CA ILE A 176 -1.26 18.42 41.33
C ILE A 176 -2.06 17.14 41.13
N THR A 177 -2.71 16.58 42.16
CA THR A 177 -3.35 15.24 42.08
C THR A 177 -4.74 15.11 42.69
N GLY A 178 -5.62 14.38 42.01
CA GLY A 178 -6.96 14.05 42.50
C GLY A 178 -7.91 15.25 42.65
N ASN A 179 -7.57 16.40 42.04
CA ASN A 179 -8.38 17.61 42.09
C ASN A 179 -9.46 17.60 40.99
N PHE A 180 -10.58 18.27 41.24
CA PHE A 180 -11.60 18.58 40.23
C PHE A 180 -11.47 20.07 39.88
N LEU A 181 -11.42 20.39 38.59
CA LEU A 181 -11.12 21.73 38.08
C LEU A 181 -12.17 22.11 37.03
N GLY A 182 -13.22 22.81 37.49
CA GLY A 182 -14.30 23.38 36.68
C GLY A 182 -15.64 22.62 36.65
N THR A 183 -15.73 21.43 37.26
CA THR A 183 -16.95 20.58 37.29
C THR A 183 -17.91 20.93 38.44
N ASP A 184 -18.95 20.11 38.63
CA ASP A 184 -19.60 19.98 39.94
C ASP A 184 -18.73 19.19 40.93
N VAL A 185 -19.09 19.23 42.22
CA VAL A 185 -18.37 18.56 43.32
C VAL A 185 -18.24 17.04 43.15
N ASN A 186 -19.13 16.39 42.40
CA ASN A 186 -19.07 14.96 42.12
C ASN A 186 -18.25 14.62 40.87
N GLY A 187 -17.86 15.62 40.07
CA GLY A 187 -17.18 15.41 38.78
C GLY A 187 -18.07 14.74 37.73
N THR A 188 -19.39 14.88 37.84
CA THR A 188 -20.40 14.19 37.00
C THR A 188 -21.20 15.12 36.10
N ALA A 189 -21.26 16.41 36.44
CA ALA A 189 -21.97 17.45 35.71
C ALA A 189 -21.05 18.65 35.43
N ALA A 190 -21.47 19.48 34.48
CA ALA A 190 -20.76 20.71 34.16
C ALA A 190 -20.93 21.73 35.30
N GLY A 191 -19.81 22.21 35.84
CA GLY A 191 -19.80 23.38 36.71
C GLY A 191 -19.82 24.68 35.88
N PRO A 192 -19.65 25.84 36.52
CA PRO A 192 -19.47 27.11 35.81
C PRO A 192 -18.08 27.25 35.15
N GLY A 193 -17.17 26.28 35.34
CA GLY A 193 -15.82 26.29 34.79
C GLY A 193 -14.86 27.27 35.47
N ASN A 194 -13.60 27.22 35.08
CA ASN A 194 -12.63 28.32 35.24
C ASN A 194 -12.27 28.86 33.84
N GLN A 195 -11.40 29.86 33.72
CA GLN A 195 -10.85 30.23 32.42
C GLN A 195 -9.94 29.11 31.88
N GLN A 196 -8.98 28.65 32.69
CA GLN A 196 -8.20 27.44 32.44
C GLN A 196 -8.28 26.51 33.65
N GLY A 197 -8.18 25.20 33.43
CA GLY A 197 -8.05 24.26 34.55
C GLY A 197 -6.71 24.43 35.26
N VAL A 198 -5.61 24.26 34.52
CA VAL A 198 -4.23 24.49 35.00
C VAL A 198 -3.43 25.30 33.99
N VAL A 199 -2.63 26.27 34.46
CA VAL A 199 -1.62 26.98 33.66
C VAL A 199 -0.23 26.73 34.23
N ILE A 200 0.75 26.47 33.36
CA ILE A 200 2.16 26.30 33.72
C ILE A 200 3.01 27.33 32.97
N ASP A 201 3.60 28.26 33.71
CA ASP A 201 4.37 29.43 33.23
C ASP A 201 5.72 29.02 32.61
N THR A 202 6.30 29.81 31.70
CA THR A 202 7.46 29.42 30.85
C THR A 202 8.69 28.85 31.58
N ASN A 203 8.92 29.21 32.84
CA ASN A 203 10.06 28.76 33.64
C ASN A 203 9.72 27.67 34.69
N ALA A 204 8.49 27.14 34.66
CA ALA A 204 7.99 26.15 35.60
C ALA A 204 8.09 24.73 35.01
N SER A 205 9.22 24.05 35.23
CA SER A 205 9.56 22.72 34.68
C SER A 205 9.43 21.58 35.70
N GLY A 206 9.41 20.33 35.25
CA GLY A 206 9.34 19.15 36.14
C GLY A 206 7.98 18.93 36.84
N ASN A 207 7.00 19.81 36.61
CA ASN A 207 5.70 19.73 37.27
C ASN A 207 4.92 18.50 36.81
N THR A 208 4.21 17.86 37.74
CA THR A 208 3.39 16.68 37.50
C THR A 208 1.92 16.98 37.75
N ILE A 209 1.10 17.00 36.70
CA ILE A 209 -0.36 17.12 36.77
C ILE A 209 -0.97 15.73 36.65
N GLY A 210 -1.45 15.22 37.77
CA GLY A 210 -2.07 13.90 37.91
C GLY A 210 -1.06 12.83 38.33
N GLY A 211 -1.32 11.57 38.01
CA GLY A 211 -0.42 10.48 38.35
C GLY A 211 -0.97 9.10 37.97
N THR A 212 -0.09 8.09 38.06
CA THR A 212 -0.38 6.70 37.68
C THR A 212 -1.20 5.91 38.71
N GLY A 213 -1.31 6.41 39.95
CA GLY A 213 -2.08 5.78 41.01
C GLY A 213 -3.59 5.95 40.84
N ALA A 214 -4.37 4.98 41.32
CA ALA A 214 -5.83 5.09 41.35
C ALA A 214 -6.25 6.32 42.19
N GLY A 215 -7.00 7.24 41.58
CA GLY A 215 -7.40 8.50 42.21
C GLY A 215 -6.35 9.63 42.15
N ALA A 216 -5.17 9.42 41.55
CA ALA A 216 -4.15 10.46 41.44
C ALA A 216 -4.40 11.43 40.26
N GLY A 217 -5.03 10.96 39.17
CA GLY A 217 -5.44 11.81 38.05
C GLY A 217 -6.51 12.83 38.44
N ASN A 218 -6.40 14.05 37.92
CA ASN A 218 -7.38 15.12 38.13
C ASN A 218 -8.55 15.01 37.14
N VAL A 219 -9.66 15.68 37.41
CA VAL A 219 -10.77 15.91 36.47
C VAL A 219 -10.75 17.37 36.06
N ILE A 220 -10.55 17.66 34.77
CA ILE A 220 -10.23 19.00 34.26
C ILE A 220 -11.14 19.33 33.08
N SER A 221 -12.29 19.93 33.38
CA SER A 221 -13.47 19.86 32.53
C SER A 221 -14.36 21.09 32.70
N SER A 222 -15.16 21.41 31.66
CA SER A 222 -16.08 22.56 31.59
C SER A 222 -15.43 23.95 31.67
N ASN A 223 -14.11 24.07 31.51
CA ASN A 223 -13.40 25.36 31.52
C ASN A 223 -13.68 26.15 30.23
N SER A 224 -13.72 27.49 30.31
CA SER A 224 -14.10 28.39 29.20
C SER A 224 -12.97 28.69 28.21
N GLY A 225 -11.75 28.29 28.56
CA GLY A 225 -10.58 28.15 27.70
C GLY A 225 -10.16 26.68 27.60
N ASP A 226 -8.88 26.43 27.86
CA ASP A 226 -8.25 25.11 27.77
C ASP A 226 -8.31 24.34 29.09
N GLY A 227 -8.20 23.01 29.00
CA GLY A 227 -8.04 22.17 30.20
C GLY A 227 -6.72 22.44 30.91
N ILE A 228 -5.61 22.31 30.17
CA ILE A 228 -4.25 22.61 30.64
C ILE A 228 -3.53 23.43 29.58
N ASP A 229 -2.83 24.50 29.97
CA ASP A 229 -1.88 25.22 29.11
C ASP A 229 -0.46 25.15 29.68
N ILE A 230 0.53 24.85 28.84
CA ILE A 230 1.91 24.53 29.23
C ILE A 230 2.88 25.38 28.42
N SER A 231 3.39 26.44 29.03
CA SER A 231 4.36 27.36 28.41
C SER A 231 5.82 26.97 28.62
N SER A 232 6.09 25.99 29.49
CA SER A 232 7.44 25.55 29.90
C SER A 232 7.84 24.19 29.34
N ASP A 233 9.14 23.89 29.49
CA ASP A 233 9.72 22.61 29.11
C ASP A 233 9.62 21.56 30.22
N GLY A 234 9.51 20.28 29.83
CA GLY A 234 9.84 19.13 30.71
C GLY A 234 8.85 18.79 31.82
N ASN A 235 7.54 18.98 31.61
CA ASN A 235 6.48 18.63 32.57
C ASN A 235 5.80 17.29 32.23
N PHE A 236 5.03 16.74 33.19
CA PHE A 236 4.37 15.44 33.11
C PHE A 236 2.85 15.57 33.36
N ILE A 237 2.02 15.18 32.39
CA ILE A 237 0.56 15.19 32.53
C ILE A 237 0.06 13.74 32.51
N GLN A 238 -0.43 13.18 33.62
CA GLN A 238 -0.65 11.73 33.76
C GLN A 238 -2.00 11.33 34.38
N GLY A 239 -2.66 10.33 33.78
CA GLY A 239 -3.85 9.67 34.34
C GLY A 239 -5.13 10.53 34.43
N ASN A 240 -5.11 11.77 33.96
CA ASN A 240 -6.21 12.73 34.13
C ASN A 240 -7.44 12.39 33.27
N LYS A 241 -8.60 12.92 33.66
CA LYS A 241 -9.82 13.03 32.85
C LYS A 241 -9.97 14.48 32.40
N ILE A 242 -9.81 14.75 31.11
CA ILE A 242 -9.83 16.10 30.55
C ILE A 242 -11.01 16.23 29.59
N GLY A 243 -11.90 17.18 29.87
CA GLY A 243 -13.15 17.41 29.14
C GLY A 243 -14.22 16.31 29.32
N THR A 244 -14.09 15.47 30.34
CA THR A 244 -15.00 14.35 30.65
C THR A 244 -15.42 14.33 32.12
N ASP A 245 -16.41 13.50 32.46
CA ASP A 245 -16.73 13.17 33.86
C ASP A 245 -15.58 12.39 34.56
N VAL A 246 -15.66 12.25 35.87
CA VAL A 246 -14.68 11.53 36.72
C VAL A 246 -14.44 10.08 36.28
N MET A 247 -15.44 9.46 35.66
CA MET A 247 -15.35 8.11 35.11
C MET A 247 -14.70 8.08 33.71
N GLY A 248 -14.67 9.19 32.98
CA GLY A 248 -14.34 9.28 31.57
C GLY A 248 -15.38 8.63 30.65
N SER A 249 -16.64 8.55 31.07
CA SER A 249 -17.79 8.03 30.34
C SER A 249 -18.66 9.11 29.67
N SER A 250 -18.70 10.32 30.23
CA SER A 250 -19.60 11.40 29.80
C SER A 250 -18.82 12.65 29.37
N SER A 251 -19.45 13.46 28.54
CA SER A 251 -18.88 14.68 27.94
C SER A 251 -19.05 15.90 28.84
N LEU A 252 -17.95 16.49 29.32
CA LEU A 252 -17.89 17.74 30.10
C LEU A 252 -16.83 18.70 29.49
N GLY A 253 -16.92 18.94 28.18
CA GLY A 253 -15.86 19.53 27.36
C GLY A 253 -15.36 20.92 27.79
N ASN A 254 -14.04 21.12 27.71
CA ASN A 254 -13.43 22.45 27.76
C ASN A 254 -13.69 23.20 26.44
N GLN A 255 -13.74 24.53 26.48
CA GLN A 255 -14.22 25.35 25.35
C GLN A 255 -13.16 25.76 24.33
N VAL A 256 -11.89 25.38 24.52
CA VAL A 256 -10.82 25.44 23.52
C VAL A 256 -10.21 24.03 23.39
N ALA A 257 -8.92 23.82 23.70
CA ALA A 257 -8.29 22.50 23.61
C ALA A 257 -8.30 21.73 24.95
N GLY A 258 -8.09 20.42 24.89
CA GLY A 258 -7.88 19.61 26.08
C GLY A 258 -6.56 19.96 26.77
N VAL A 259 -5.46 19.93 26.01
CA VAL A 259 -4.12 20.36 26.45
C VAL A 259 -3.45 21.20 25.36
N ARG A 260 -2.99 22.41 25.69
CA ARG A 260 -2.07 23.21 24.88
C ARG A 260 -0.63 23.04 25.38
N ILE A 261 0.31 22.92 24.46
CA ILE A 261 1.74 22.82 24.74
C ILE A 261 2.51 23.82 23.86
N LEU A 262 3.03 24.88 24.47
CA LEU A 262 3.92 25.84 23.82
C LEU A 262 5.40 25.52 24.07
N GLY A 263 5.73 24.89 25.21
CA GLY A 263 7.08 24.42 25.54
C GLY A 263 7.45 23.03 24.97
N SER A 264 8.66 22.59 25.28
CA SER A 264 9.33 21.43 24.68
C SER A 264 9.57 20.29 25.68
N PHE A 265 9.87 19.08 25.21
CA PHE A 265 10.21 17.92 26.06
C PHE A 265 9.13 17.51 27.10
N ASN A 266 7.91 18.04 27.02
CA ASN A 266 6.80 17.68 27.91
C ASN A 266 6.29 16.27 27.58
N THR A 267 5.86 15.53 28.61
CA THR A 267 5.28 14.19 28.48
C THR A 267 3.79 14.23 28.81
N ILE A 268 2.95 14.08 27.80
CA ILE A 268 1.50 13.87 27.97
C ILE A 268 1.23 12.38 27.98
N GLY A 269 0.92 11.84 29.15
CA GLY A 269 0.71 10.43 29.40
C GLY A 269 1.98 9.73 29.86
N GLY A 270 2.27 8.55 29.33
CA GLY A 270 3.51 7.82 29.62
C GLY A 270 3.43 6.33 29.34
N THR A 271 4.57 5.64 29.51
CA THR A 271 4.69 4.18 29.30
C THR A 271 4.26 3.33 30.50
N GLY A 272 4.06 3.95 31.66
CA GLY A 272 3.56 3.26 32.87
C GLY A 272 2.06 2.96 32.80
N SER A 273 1.63 1.87 33.44
CA SER A 273 0.20 1.61 33.65
C SER A 273 -0.44 2.77 34.42
N GLY A 274 -1.63 3.20 33.99
CA GLY A 274 -2.33 4.36 34.56
C GLY A 274 -1.79 5.73 34.13
N ALA A 275 -0.69 5.81 33.36
CA ALA A 275 -0.14 7.10 32.94
C ALA A 275 -0.97 7.80 31.86
N GLY A 276 -1.64 7.06 30.97
CA GLY A 276 -2.44 7.62 29.87
C GLY A 276 -3.63 8.45 30.35
N ASN A 277 -3.77 9.67 29.82
CA ASN A 277 -4.91 10.54 30.09
C ASN A 277 -6.12 10.17 29.20
N VAL A 278 -7.32 10.56 29.61
CA VAL A 278 -8.50 10.66 28.73
C VAL A 278 -8.65 12.13 28.35
N ILE A 279 -8.65 12.46 27.06
CA ILE A 279 -8.65 13.84 26.55
C ILE A 279 -9.72 13.97 25.46
N SER A 280 -10.88 14.46 25.84
CA SER A 280 -12.12 14.22 25.10
C SER A 280 -13.11 15.37 25.20
N SER A 281 -14.03 15.44 24.23
CA SER A 281 -15.10 16.43 24.14
C SER A 281 -14.67 17.91 24.18
N SER A 282 -13.38 18.22 24.06
CA SER A 282 -12.92 19.60 23.93
C SER A 282 -13.45 20.18 22.62
N LYS A 283 -13.84 21.45 22.66
CA LYS A 283 -14.54 22.09 21.53
C LYS A 283 -13.65 22.21 20.30
N ASP A 284 -12.36 22.45 20.50
CA ASP A 284 -11.35 22.50 19.44
C ASP A 284 -10.54 21.18 19.44
N GLU A 285 -9.22 21.20 19.59
CA GLU A 285 -8.38 19.99 19.64
C GLU A 285 -8.48 19.17 20.94
N GLY A 286 -8.12 17.89 20.85
CA GLY A 286 -7.69 17.12 22.02
C GLY A 286 -6.36 17.65 22.58
N ILE A 287 -5.29 17.64 21.77
CA ILE A 287 -3.97 18.21 22.10
C ILE A 287 -3.50 19.15 20.98
N PHE A 288 -3.03 20.34 21.35
CA PHE A 288 -2.43 21.32 20.42
C PHE A 288 -0.99 21.61 20.83
N VAL A 289 -0.02 21.49 19.90
CA VAL A 289 1.42 21.55 20.20
C VAL A 289 2.15 22.52 19.27
N VAL A 290 3.01 23.37 19.85
CA VAL A 290 3.90 24.30 19.14
C VAL A 290 5.37 24.03 19.46
N GLY A 291 5.72 23.80 20.73
CA GLY A 291 7.09 23.48 21.15
C GLY A 291 7.57 22.12 20.66
N GLY A 292 8.87 21.84 20.75
CA GLY A 292 9.51 20.67 20.12
C GLY A 292 9.68 19.45 21.03
N ASP A 293 10.03 18.32 20.44
CA ASP A 293 10.52 17.11 21.13
C ASP A 293 9.58 16.59 22.26
N ASN A 294 8.29 16.92 22.23
CA ASN A 294 7.30 16.49 23.23
C ASN A 294 6.90 15.01 23.01
N SER A 295 6.49 14.34 24.09
CA SER A 295 6.12 12.92 24.10
C SER A 295 4.64 12.73 24.46
N LEU A 296 3.81 12.43 23.47
CA LEU A 296 2.37 12.16 23.63
C LEU A 296 2.16 10.63 23.64
N LEU A 297 2.01 10.03 24.83
CA LEU A 297 2.15 8.58 25.04
C LEU A 297 0.94 7.92 25.71
N ASN A 298 0.35 6.92 25.04
CA ASN A 298 -0.71 6.02 25.53
C ASN A 298 -2.00 6.71 26.04
N ASN A 299 -2.34 7.88 25.52
CA ASN A 299 -3.58 8.60 25.86
C ASN A 299 -4.80 8.05 25.08
N LEU A 300 -5.99 8.28 25.63
CA LEU A 300 -7.29 8.04 24.99
C LEU A 300 -7.87 9.38 24.55
N ILE A 301 -7.86 9.66 23.25
CA ILE A 301 -8.13 10.99 22.68
C ILE A 301 -9.38 10.93 21.77
N GLY A 302 -10.45 11.61 22.19
CA GLY A 302 -11.75 11.58 21.51
C GLY A 302 -12.63 10.38 21.86
N THR A 303 -12.28 9.63 22.90
CA THR A 303 -12.94 8.39 23.31
C THR A 303 -13.21 8.34 24.83
N ASN A 304 -14.14 7.47 25.25
CA ASN A 304 -14.34 7.18 26.66
C ASN A 304 -13.12 6.48 27.30
N ALA A 305 -13.08 6.36 28.63
CA ALA A 305 -11.99 5.76 29.39
C ALA A 305 -11.70 4.27 29.10
N ALA A 306 -12.56 3.59 28.32
CA ALA A 306 -12.32 2.24 27.81
C ALA A 306 -11.74 2.23 26.38
N GLY A 307 -11.76 3.37 25.67
CA GLY A 307 -11.44 3.49 24.26
C GLY A 307 -12.44 2.80 23.32
N THR A 308 -13.70 2.64 23.73
CA THR A 308 -14.74 1.87 23.03
C THR A 308 -15.91 2.70 22.52
N ALA A 309 -16.09 3.95 22.98
CA ALA A 309 -17.15 4.85 22.54
C ALA A 309 -16.59 6.26 22.24
N LYS A 310 -17.23 6.98 21.31
CA LYS A 310 -16.83 8.34 20.89
C LYS A 310 -17.23 9.37 21.95
N LEU A 311 -16.25 10.12 22.44
CA LEU A 311 -16.38 11.40 23.15
C LEU A 311 -15.47 12.40 22.42
N GLY A 312 -15.74 12.58 21.13
CA GLY A 312 -14.83 13.23 20.19
C GLY A 312 -14.59 14.71 20.50
N ASN A 313 -13.34 15.15 20.37
CA ASN A 313 -13.03 16.59 20.32
C ASN A 313 -13.57 17.18 19.00
N GLY A 314 -13.87 18.48 18.96
CA GLY A 314 -14.58 19.09 17.83
C GLY A 314 -13.74 19.30 16.57
N LEU A 315 -12.43 19.51 16.73
CA LEU A 315 -11.42 19.53 15.65
C LEU A 315 -10.57 18.25 15.68
N SER A 316 -9.26 18.35 15.45
CA SER A 316 -8.34 17.22 15.39
C SER A 316 -8.17 16.54 16.76
N GLY A 317 -7.79 15.27 16.77
CA GLY A 317 -7.33 14.61 18.00
C GLY A 317 -6.03 15.22 18.51
N ILE A 318 -5.04 15.39 17.60
CA ILE A 318 -3.77 16.06 17.87
C ILE A 318 -3.42 17.01 16.70
N THR A 319 -3.05 18.25 16.99
CA THR A 319 -2.48 19.21 16.04
C THR A 319 -1.02 19.51 16.42
N LEU A 320 -0.07 19.27 15.51
CA LEU A 320 1.32 19.75 15.61
C LEU A 320 1.50 20.94 14.67
N GLN A 321 1.55 22.16 15.22
CA GLN A 321 1.72 23.39 14.46
C GLN A 321 3.18 23.86 14.52
N GLN A 322 3.89 23.82 13.39
CA GLN A 322 5.29 24.24 13.25
C GLN A 322 6.27 23.52 14.20
N SER A 323 5.85 22.36 14.72
CA SER A 323 6.40 21.69 15.89
C SER A 323 7.17 20.42 15.50
N ALA A 324 8.47 20.37 15.83
CA ALA A 324 9.41 19.36 15.36
C ALA A 324 9.76 18.28 16.40
N GLY A 325 10.16 17.09 15.93
CA GLY A 325 10.81 16.06 16.77
C GLY A 325 9.90 15.31 17.75
N ASN A 326 8.61 15.66 17.84
CA ASN A 326 7.69 15.07 18.81
C ASN A 326 7.44 13.57 18.55
N THR A 327 7.22 12.81 19.63
CA THR A 327 6.86 11.40 19.58
C THR A 327 5.40 11.20 19.99
N ILE A 328 4.56 10.73 19.06
CA ILE A 328 3.17 10.33 19.30
C ILE A 328 3.12 8.81 19.34
N GLY A 329 3.08 8.22 20.54
CA GLY A 329 3.29 6.79 20.78
C GLY A 329 2.10 6.07 21.45
N GLY A 330 1.54 5.04 20.82
CA GLY A 330 0.62 4.09 21.47
C GLY A 330 -0.76 4.63 21.91
N ASN A 331 -1.12 5.85 21.50
CA ASN A 331 -2.39 6.48 21.83
C ASN A 331 -3.56 5.84 21.06
N VAL A 332 -4.79 6.00 21.58
CA VAL A 332 -6.04 5.78 20.83
C VAL A 332 -6.58 7.16 20.43
N ILE A 333 -6.63 7.46 19.14
CA ILE A 333 -6.95 8.77 18.58
C ILE A 333 -8.11 8.59 17.61
N SER A 334 -9.32 8.65 18.15
CA SER A 334 -10.52 8.14 17.50
C SER A 334 -11.75 8.96 17.85
N GLY A 335 -12.74 8.96 16.98
CA GLY A 335 -13.97 9.72 17.20
C GLY A 335 -13.84 11.24 17.05
N ASN A 336 -12.68 11.81 16.74
CA ASN A 336 -12.48 13.28 16.69
C ASN A 336 -13.13 13.92 15.46
N GLY A 337 -13.31 15.23 15.49
CA GLY A 337 -13.82 16.05 14.40
C GLY A 337 -15.35 16.04 14.27
N VAL A 338 -15.92 17.22 14.00
CA VAL A 338 -17.29 17.38 13.47
C VAL A 338 -17.35 17.36 11.94
N ASN A 339 -16.30 17.84 11.27
CA ASN A 339 -16.23 18.03 9.81
C ASN A 339 -15.25 17.06 9.12
N GLN A 340 -15.36 16.94 7.79
CA GLN A 340 -14.50 16.08 6.97
C GLN A 340 -13.05 16.58 6.84
N THR A 341 -12.76 17.78 7.33
CA THR A 341 -11.42 18.41 7.36
C THR A 341 -10.70 18.25 8.70
N SER A 342 -11.24 17.43 9.63
CA SER A 342 -10.71 17.26 10.99
C SER A 342 -10.19 15.83 11.17
N PRO A 343 -8.88 15.59 10.95
CA PRO A 343 -8.28 14.25 11.03
C PRO A 343 -8.04 13.79 12.47
N GLY A 344 -7.57 12.55 12.64
CA GLY A 344 -7.06 12.07 13.92
C GLY A 344 -5.82 12.85 14.38
N ILE A 345 -4.82 12.98 13.50
CA ILE A 345 -3.60 13.78 13.72
C ILE A 345 -3.39 14.71 12.50
N ILE A 346 -2.98 15.95 12.72
CA ILE A 346 -2.48 16.84 11.66
C ILE A 346 -1.10 17.43 11.99
N LEU A 347 -0.20 17.44 11.01
CA LEU A 347 1.06 18.19 11.00
C LEU A 347 0.93 19.37 10.03
N VAL A 348 1.15 20.60 10.52
CA VAL A 348 0.86 21.82 9.74
C VAL A 348 1.88 22.93 9.98
N GLY A 349 2.17 23.69 8.93
CA GLY A 349 3.05 24.86 8.96
C GLY A 349 4.55 24.52 8.86
N PRO A 350 5.39 25.47 8.44
CA PRO A 350 6.82 25.22 8.23
C PRO A 350 7.49 24.82 9.54
N GLY A 351 8.23 23.71 9.53
CA GLY A 351 8.98 23.21 10.68
C GLY A 351 8.33 22.07 11.46
N ALA A 352 7.10 21.61 11.13
CA ALA A 352 6.51 20.40 11.72
C ALA A 352 7.14 19.09 11.17
N ASP A 353 8.46 18.99 11.32
CA ASP A 353 9.34 18.02 10.67
C ASP A 353 9.97 17.03 11.69
N LYS A 354 10.41 15.87 11.21
CA LYS A 354 11.07 14.80 12.02
C LYS A 354 10.22 14.21 13.17
N ASN A 355 8.92 14.45 13.20
CA ASN A 355 8.01 13.86 14.18
C ASN A 355 7.88 12.34 13.97
N VAL A 356 7.61 11.59 15.04
CA VAL A 356 7.46 10.13 15.03
C VAL A 356 6.09 9.73 15.55
N ILE A 357 5.21 9.26 14.66
CA ILE A 357 3.87 8.76 14.97
C ILE A 357 3.93 7.22 14.94
N GLN A 358 3.93 6.53 16.08
CA GLN A 358 4.12 5.07 16.14
C GLN A 358 3.20 4.33 17.12
N ALA A 359 2.90 3.06 16.85
CA ALA A 359 2.08 2.15 17.65
C ALA A 359 0.63 2.58 17.95
N ASN A 360 0.16 3.72 17.44
CA ASN A 360 -1.17 4.28 17.76
C ASN A 360 -2.32 3.46 17.15
N ARG A 361 -3.52 3.62 17.72
CA ARG A 361 -4.82 3.24 17.14
C ARG A 361 -5.52 4.52 16.66
N ILE A 362 -5.78 4.65 15.37
CA ILE A 362 -6.28 5.90 14.77
C ILE A 362 -7.54 5.61 13.95
N GLY A 363 -8.70 6.02 14.48
CA GLY A 363 -10.02 5.75 13.90
C GLY A 363 -10.65 4.41 14.31
N THR A 364 -10.05 3.70 15.27
CA THR A 364 -10.54 2.43 15.83
C THR A 364 -10.77 2.50 17.33
N ASP A 365 -11.41 1.48 17.89
CA ASP A 365 -11.40 1.24 19.33
C ASP A 365 -9.98 0.94 19.86
N SER A 366 -9.85 0.84 21.19
CA SER A 366 -8.59 0.53 21.90
C SER A 366 -7.98 -0.83 21.57
N SER A 367 -8.78 -1.85 21.21
CA SER A 367 -8.22 -3.10 20.70
C SER A 367 -7.66 -2.95 19.27
N GLY A 368 -8.30 -2.12 18.45
CA GLY A 368 -8.07 -2.01 17.01
C GLY A 368 -8.84 -3.08 16.22
N THR A 369 -10.04 -3.45 16.66
CA THR A 369 -10.90 -4.45 16.00
C THR A 369 -12.28 -3.93 15.63
N MET A 370 -12.69 -2.75 16.14
CA MET A 370 -13.92 -2.05 15.77
C MET A 370 -13.62 -0.63 15.25
N PRO A 371 -14.40 -0.10 14.30
CA PRO A 371 -14.21 1.26 13.80
C PRO A 371 -14.82 2.29 14.77
N LEU A 372 -14.09 3.37 15.02
CA LEU A 372 -14.48 4.50 15.85
C LEU A 372 -14.07 5.81 15.14
N PRO A 373 -14.75 6.17 14.03
CA PRO A 373 -14.26 7.11 13.02
C PRO A 373 -13.90 8.50 13.55
N ASN A 374 -12.67 8.96 13.27
CA ASN A 374 -12.41 10.38 13.11
C ASN A 374 -13.15 10.90 11.86
N SER A 375 -13.53 12.19 11.85
CA SER A 375 -14.40 12.71 10.78
C SER A 375 -13.69 13.05 9.47
N GLY A 376 -12.38 13.31 9.48
CA GLY A 376 -11.53 13.44 8.29
C GLY A 376 -10.66 12.20 8.03
N ASP A 377 -9.39 12.44 7.71
CA ASP A 377 -8.36 11.40 7.59
C ASP A 377 -7.96 10.79 8.94
N GLY A 378 -7.22 9.68 8.93
CA GLY A 378 -6.52 9.21 10.13
C GLY A 378 -5.36 10.14 10.50
N VAL A 379 -4.47 10.38 9.55
CA VAL A 379 -3.31 11.28 9.70
C VAL A 379 -3.20 12.17 8.46
N ASP A 380 -3.01 13.47 8.66
CA ASP A 380 -2.73 14.44 7.60
C ASP A 380 -1.35 15.09 7.85
N ILE A 381 -0.57 15.26 6.79
CA ILE A 381 0.76 15.86 6.80
C ILE A 381 0.79 16.89 5.67
N GLY A 382 0.89 18.17 6.03
CA GLY A 382 1.06 19.26 5.07
C GLY A 382 2.48 19.30 4.46
N SER A 383 2.94 20.51 4.12
CA SER A 383 4.24 20.81 3.52
C SER A 383 5.44 20.57 4.47
N ASN A 384 5.55 19.36 5.01
CA ASN A 384 6.44 18.95 6.09
C ASN A 384 7.29 17.73 5.73
N ASN A 385 8.46 17.61 6.35
CA ASN A 385 9.53 16.73 5.89
C ASN A 385 10.06 15.78 6.97
N ASN A 386 10.63 14.66 6.51
CA ASN A 386 11.36 13.70 7.35
C ASN A 386 10.54 13.07 8.50
N ASN A 387 9.20 13.22 8.52
CA ASN A 387 8.34 12.63 9.53
C ASN A 387 8.23 11.12 9.34
N THR A 388 8.17 10.37 10.45
CA THR A 388 8.08 8.91 10.45
C THR A 388 6.72 8.46 10.99
N ILE A 389 6.00 7.68 10.20
CA ILE A 389 4.68 7.15 10.50
C ILE A 389 4.81 5.63 10.58
N GLY A 390 4.83 5.11 11.79
CA GLY A 390 5.04 3.71 12.14
C GLY A 390 6.51 3.40 12.42
N GLY A 391 6.96 2.19 12.08
CA GLY A 391 8.34 1.77 12.24
C GLY A 391 8.60 0.34 11.78
N THR A 392 9.87 -0.08 11.75
CA THR A 392 10.27 -1.45 11.37
C THR A 392 10.35 -2.42 12.54
N GLY A 393 10.24 -1.94 13.78
CA GLY A 393 10.16 -2.79 14.98
C GLY A 393 8.79 -3.44 15.14
N ALA A 394 8.74 -4.63 15.74
CA ALA A 394 7.46 -5.28 16.07
C ALA A 394 6.63 -4.38 17.00
N GLY A 395 5.38 -4.10 16.60
CA GLY A 395 4.48 -3.20 17.34
C GLY A 395 4.68 -1.71 17.09
N ALA A 396 5.68 -1.28 16.30
CA ALA A 396 5.89 0.14 15.99
C ALA A 396 4.91 0.70 14.93
N GLY A 397 4.34 -0.15 14.07
CA GLY A 397 3.32 0.24 13.10
C GLY A 397 2.03 0.73 13.78
N ASN A 398 1.44 1.81 13.26
CA ASN A 398 0.12 2.26 13.69
C ASN A 398 -0.98 1.40 13.05
N VAL A 399 -2.17 1.44 13.63
CA VAL A 399 -3.43 1.00 12.99
C VAL A 399 -4.20 2.25 12.58
N ILE A 400 -4.33 2.50 11.28
CA ILE A 400 -4.91 3.73 10.71
C ILE A 400 -6.11 3.34 9.84
N SER A 401 -7.27 3.21 10.49
CA SER A 401 -8.38 2.40 9.99
C SER A 401 -9.72 2.97 10.47
N GLY A 402 -10.78 2.82 9.68
CA GLY A 402 -12.12 3.28 10.03
C GLY A 402 -12.34 4.78 9.96
N ASN A 403 -11.38 5.58 9.48
CA ASN A 403 -11.53 7.04 9.32
C ASN A 403 -12.41 7.35 8.10
N LYS A 404 -13.15 8.47 8.11
CA LYS A 404 -14.16 8.74 7.07
C LYS A 404 -13.57 9.09 5.70
N ILE A 405 -12.34 9.61 5.65
CA ILE A 405 -11.68 10.02 4.39
C ILE A 405 -10.51 9.06 4.08
N GLN A 406 -9.27 9.50 4.02
CA GLN A 406 -8.10 8.63 3.80
C GLN A 406 -7.67 7.94 5.11
N GLY A 407 -6.82 6.92 5.00
CA GLY A 407 -5.99 6.50 6.14
C GLY A 407 -4.93 7.56 6.47
N LEU A 408 -4.03 7.82 5.52
CA LEU A 408 -2.95 8.80 5.62
C LEU A 408 -2.92 9.69 4.37
N THR A 409 -2.82 11.01 4.56
CA THR A 409 -2.48 11.98 3.51
C THR A 409 -1.10 12.58 3.77
N ILE A 410 -0.34 12.78 2.69
CA ILE A 410 0.80 13.70 2.65
C ILE A 410 0.57 14.64 1.47
N GLN A 411 0.56 15.95 1.71
CA GLN A 411 0.09 16.94 0.74
C GLN A 411 0.80 18.30 0.82
N GLY A 412 0.79 19.04 -0.29
CA GLY A 412 1.37 20.37 -0.40
C GLY A 412 2.64 20.39 -1.24
N VAL A 413 3.25 21.56 -1.43
CA VAL A 413 4.33 21.73 -2.42
C VAL A 413 5.65 21.15 -1.90
N SER A 414 6.05 20.00 -2.48
CA SER A 414 7.33 19.32 -2.26
C SER A 414 7.69 18.83 -0.83
N PRO A 415 6.74 18.41 0.06
CA PRO A 415 7.12 17.68 1.27
C PRO A 415 7.82 16.36 0.92
N GLY A 416 8.90 16.06 1.64
CA GLY A 416 9.76 14.94 1.29
C GLY A 416 10.54 14.29 2.42
N GLY A 417 11.10 13.12 2.12
CA GLY A 417 11.81 12.29 3.09
C GLY A 417 10.90 11.67 4.17
N ASN A 418 9.58 11.85 4.10
CA ASN A 418 8.66 11.24 5.06
C ASN A 418 8.61 9.72 4.84
N GLN A 419 8.48 8.96 5.92
CA GLN A 419 8.60 7.50 5.94
C GLN A 419 7.35 6.85 6.53
N VAL A 420 6.60 6.11 5.73
CA VAL A 420 5.41 5.35 6.15
C VAL A 420 5.81 3.88 6.28
N LEU A 421 6.00 3.39 7.50
CA LEU A 421 6.68 2.13 7.80
C LEU A 421 5.81 1.16 8.62
N GLY A 422 5.55 -0.03 8.09
CA GLY A 422 5.01 -1.16 8.88
C GLY A 422 3.59 -0.99 9.43
N ASN A 423 2.80 -0.03 8.95
CA ASN A 423 1.45 0.27 9.45
C ASN A 423 0.39 -0.71 8.92
N PHE A 424 -0.72 -0.80 9.65
CA PHE A 424 -1.96 -1.48 9.26
C PHE A 424 -3.01 -0.43 8.88
N ILE A 425 -3.34 -0.30 7.59
CA ILE A 425 -4.15 0.80 7.06
C ILE A 425 -5.40 0.24 6.38
N GLY A 426 -6.58 0.55 6.94
CA GLY A 426 -7.88 0.00 6.50
C GLY A 426 -8.20 -1.39 7.05
N THR A 427 -7.43 -1.86 8.04
CA THR A 427 -7.53 -3.21 8.62
C THR A 427 -7.54 -3.21 10.14
N ASN A 428 -7.95 -4.31 10.77
CA ASN A 428 -7.78 -4.51 12.20
C ASN A 428 -6.29 -4.60 12.62
N ALA A 429 -6.01 -4.53 13.91
CA ALA A 429 -4.65 -4.54 14.47
C ALA A 429 -3.83 -5.82 14.20
N ALA A 430 -4.44 -6.87 13.63
CA ALA A 430 -3.78 -8.08 13.17
C ALA A 430 -3.61 -8.14 11.63
N GLY A 431 -4.14 -7.15 10.89
CA GLY A 431 -4.20 -7.12 9.43
C GLY A 431 -4.97 -8.29 8.80
N THR A 432 -5.97 -8.85 9.49
CA THR A 432 -6.74 -10.05 9.10
C THR A 432 -8.20 -9.78 8.72
N ALA A 433 -8.74 -8.60 9.07
CA ALA A 433 -10.11 -8.19 8.78
C ALA A 433 -10.17 -6.72 8.31
N LYS A 434 -11.19 -6.37 7.52
CA LYS A 434 -11.39 -5.00 7.02
C LYS A 434 -11.89 -4.08 8.14
N LEU A 435 -11.26 -2.91 8.26
CA LEU A 435 -11.72 -1.72 8.96
C LEU A 435 -11.41 -0.52 8.04
N GLY A 436 -11.96 -0.54 6.83
CA GLY A 436 -11.57 0.39 5.77
C GLY A 436 -11.70 1.85 6.16
N ASN A 437 -10.78 2.69 5.67
CA ASN A 437 -11.03 4.12 5.60
C ASN A 437 -11.99 4.40 4.41
N GLY A 438 -12.73 5.52 4.44
CA GLY A 438 -13.82 5.77 3.47
C GLY A 438 -13.36 5.95 2.02
N PHE A 439 -12.15 6.46 1.81
CA PHE A 439 -11.48 6.60 0.52
C PHE A 439 -10.21 5.72 0.49
N SER A 440 -9.07 6.23 0.03
CA SER A 440 -7.84 5.46 -0.17
C SER A 440 -7.09 5.17 1.15
N GLY A 441 -6.22 4.16 1.13
CA GLY A 441 -5.35 3.87 2.27
C GLY A 441 -4.30 4.96 2.49
N ILE A 442 -3.51 5.27 1.47
CA ILE A 442 -2.53 6.37 1.46
C ILE A 442 -2.76 7.28 0.25
N SER A 443 -2.73 8.59 0.46
CA SER A 443 -2.78 9.62 -0.57
C SER A 443 -1.50 10.49 -0.54
N LEU A 444 -0.86 10.67 -1.69
CA LEU A 444 0.26 11.58 -1.90
C LEU A 444 -0.15 12.63 -2.94
N ALA A 445 -0.12 13.91 -2.57
CA ALA A 445 -0.45 15.04 -3.45
C ALA A 445 0.67 16.09 -3.47
N GLN A 446 1.23 16.39 -4.64
CA GLN A 446 2.33 17.35 -4.87
C GLN A 446 3.66 17.04 -4.10
N THR A 447 3.83 15.81 -3.63
CA THR A 447 4.93 15.39 -2.71
C THR A 447 6.12 14.75 -3.42
N THR A 448 7.33 14.85 -2.84
CA THR A 448 8.53 14.29 -3.48
C THR A 448 9.41 13.45 -2.55
N GLY A 449 9.94 12.32 -3.05
CA GLY A 449 10.97 11.56 -2.32
C GLY A 449 10.52 10.93 -1.00
N ASN A 450 9.25 10.56 -0.86
CA ASN A 450 8.71 9.87 0.33
C ASN A 450 8.83 8.34 0.19
N VAL A 451 8.93 7.63 1.32
CA VAL A 451 9.15 6.18 1.37
C VAL A 451 7.95 5.47 2.04
N ILE A 452 7.21 4.67 1.27
CA ILE A 452 6.12 3.82 1.78
C ILE A 452 6.63 2.39 1.81
N ARG A 453 6.93 1.83 2.99
CA ARG A 453 7.59 0.52 3.11
C ARG A 453 7.01 -0.44 4.15
N GLY A 454 6.69 -1.66 3.72
CA GLY A 454 6.33 -2.78 4.61
C GLY A 454 4.94 -2.70 5.25
N ASN A 455 4.05 -1.84 4.76
CA ASN A 455 2.72 -1.63 5.32
C ASN A 455 1.71 -2.67 4.80
N VAL A 456 0.63 -2.90 5.55
CA VAL A 456 -0.57 -3.63 5.10
C VAL A 456 -1.66 -2.60 4.78
N ILE A 457 -2.00 -2.42 3.51
CA ILE A 457 -2.85 -1.34 2.99
C ILE A 457 -4.02 -1.96 2.23
N SER A 458 -5.07 -2.29 2.97
CA SER A 458 -6.11 -3.23 2.53
C SER A 458 -7.45 -2.87 3.14
N GLY A 459 -8.56 -3.26 2.49
CA GLY A 459 -9.90 -3.02 3.00
C GLY A 459 -10.46 -1.59 2.80
N ASN A 460 -9.68 -0.66 2.23
CA ASN A 460 -10.04 0.75 2.10
C ASN A 460 -11.10 1.00 1.00
N GLY A 461 -11.78 2.15 1.09
CA GLY A 461 -12.80 2.59 0.14
C GLY A 461 -14.23 2.27 0.56
N VAL A 462 -14.55 2.31 1.85
CA VAL A 462 -15.91 2.02 2.37
C VAL A 462 -16.92 3.13 2.06
N GLY A 463 -17.28 3.25 0.78
CA GLY A 463 -18.21 4.23 0.25
C GLY A 463 -18.56 3.96 -1.22
N LYS A 464 -19.08 4.98 -1.92
CA LYS A 464 -19.42 4.91 -3.36
C LYS A 464 -18.31 5.39 -4.30
N PHE A 465 -17.14 5.75 -3.78
CA PHE A 465 -16.16 6.60 -4.48
C PHE A 465 -14.85 5.92 -4.90
N GLY A 466 -14.66 4.62 -4.60
CA GLY A 466 -13.47 3.86 -5.03
C GLY A 466 -12.20 4.26 -4.27
N GLY A 467 -11.94 3.61 -3.13
CA GLY A 467 -10.71 3.84 -2.38
C GLY A 467 -9.58 2.94 -2.85
N ASN A 468 -8.50 3.54 -3.36
CA ASN A 468 -7.30 2.81 -3.78
C ASN A 468 -6.48 2.36 -2.56
N GLY A 469 -5.57 1.41 -2.73
CA GLY A 469 -4.55 1.13 -1.72
C GLY A 469 -3.64 2.34 -1.50
N ILE A 470 -2.91 2.73 -2.55
CA ILE A 470 -2.06 3.93 -2.59
C ILE A 470 -2.44 4.77 -3.81
N SER A 471 -2.51 6.10 -3.65
CA SER A 471 -2.76 7.04 -4.75
C SER A 471 -1.73 8.17 -4.76
N LEU A 472 -1.06 8.38 -5.90
CA LEU A 472 -0.21 9.54 -6.18
C LEU A 472 -0.98 10.42 -7.18
N THR A 473 -1.63 11.47 -6.70
CA THR A 473 -2.81 12.07 -7.34
C THR A 473 -2.54 13.01 -8.49
N ASP A 474 -1.29 13.47 -8.66
CA ASP A 474 -0.94 14.56 -9.59
C ASP A 474 0.46 14.40 -10.18
N SER A 475 0.74 15.22 -11.21
CA SER A 475 2.01 15.23 -11.94
C SER A 475 3.20 15.78 -11.15
N ALA A 476 2.98 16.40 -9.98
CA ALA A 476 4.04 16.88 -9.09
C ALA A 476 4.46 15.83 -8.05
N SER A 477 3.72 14.72 -7.94
CA SER A 477 4.01 13.62 -7.01
C SER A 477 5.09 12.69 -7.57
N GLN A 478 6.36 12.99 -7.30
CA GLN A 478 7.52 12.38 -8.00
C GLN A 478 8.64 11.84 -7.10
N GLY A 479 9.41 10.86 -7.58
CA GLY A 479 10.58 10.32 -6.87
C GLY A 479 10.27 9.49 -5.62
N ASN A 480 8.99 9.14 -5.39
CA ASN A 480 8.56 8.39 -4.22
C ASN A 480 8.85 6.88 -4.38
N LEU A 481 9.11 6.20 -3.26
CA LEU A 481 9.54 4.80 -3.21
C LEU A 481 8.53 3.94 -2.45
N ILE A 482 7.90 3.00 -3.14
CA ILE A 482 6.87 2.09 -2.60
C ILE A 482 7.43 0.66 -2.59
N GLN A 483 7.76 0.09 -1.42
CA GLN A 483 8.44 -1.21 -1.32
C GLN A 483 7.89 -2.14 -0.23
N ALA A 484 7.96 -3.46 -0.43
CA ALA A 484 7.60 -4.49 0.55
C ALA A 484 6.16 -4.42 1.10
N ASN A 485 5.27 -3.59 0.55
CA ASN A 485 3.91 -3.40 1.05
C ASN A 485 2.99 -4.56 0.60
N ARG A 486 1.95 -4.82 1.39
CA ARG A 486 0.85 -5.74 1.06
C ARG A 486 -0.38 -4.91 0.79
N VAL A 487 -0.87 -4.92 -0.44
CA VAL A 487 -1.90 -4.00 -0.93
C VAL A 487 -3.08 -4.80 -1.47
N GLY A 488 -4.21 -4.75 -0.74
CA GLY A 488 -5.40 -5.55 -1.02
C GLY A 488 -5.37 -6.98 -0.46
N THR A 489 -4.36 -7.34 0.34
CA THR A 489 -4.21 -8.65 1.00
C THR A 489 -4.10 -8.54 2.52
N ASP A 490 -4.26 -9.66 3.23
CA ASP A 490 -4.03 -9.73 4.68
C ASP A 490 -2.54 -9.60 5.05
N ALA A 491 -2.24 -9.51 6.36
CA ALA A 491 -0.87 -9.39 6.88
C ALA A 491 0.07 -10.55 6.49
N SER A 492 -0.46 -11.71 6.10
CA SER A 492 0.32 -12.83 5.59
C SER A 492 0.61 -12.71 4.08
N GLY A 493 -0.23 -11.96 3.34
CA GLY A 493 -0.24 -11.91 1.88
C GLY A 493 -0.69 -13.22 1.25
N ALA A 494 -1.49 -14.03 1.96
CA ALA A 494 -2.03 -15.30 1.47
C ALA A 494 -3.56 -15.27 1.28
N ARG A 495 -4.25 -14.22 1.73
CA ARG A 495 -5.70 -14.03 1.56
C ARG A 495 -5.99 -12.64 1.02
N ALA A 496 -6.96 -12.53 0.11
CA ALA A 496 -7.47 -11.25 -0.37
C ALA A 496 -8.24 -10.53 0.74
N LEU A 497 -8.04 -9.21 0.82
CA LEU A 497 -8.69 -8.29 1.74
C LEU A 497 -8.95 -6.96 0.99
N PRO A 498 -9.82 -6.95 -0.05
CA PRO A 498 -9.81 -5.94 -1.12
C PRO A 498 -9.86 -4.48 -0.66
N ASN A 499 -9.05 -3.62 -1.25
CA ASN A 499 -9.43 -2.21 -1.43
C ASN A 499 -10.51 -2.13 -2.52
N ILE A 500 -11.36 -1.09 -2.49
CA ILE A 500 -12.52 -0.96 -3.39
C ILE A 500 -12.16 -0.36 -4.75
N GLY A 501 -11.08 0.42 -4.82
CA GLY A 501 -10.44 0.85 -6.07
C GLY A 501 -9.25 -0.04 -6.46
N ASP A 502 -8.26 0.57 -7.09
CA ASP A 502 -7.02 -0.07 -7.53
C ASP A 502 -6.09 -0.37 -6.36
N GLY A 503 -5.08 -1.22 -6.58
CA GLY A 503 -3.98 -1.40 -5.64
C GLY A 503 -3.14 -0.13 -5.50
N ILE A 504 -2.50 0.32 -6.59
CA ILE A 504 -1.66 1.52 -6.64
C ILE A 504 -1.99 2.33 -7.89
N SER A 505 -2.35 3.61 -7.77
CA SER A 505 -2.55 4.50 -8.92
C SER A 505 -1.55 5.66 -8.89
N VAL A 506 -0.91 5.95 -10.02
CA VAL A 506 0.18 6.93 -10.15
C VAL A 506 -0.08 7.90 -11.30
N ALA A 507 0.00 9.21 -11.03
CA ALA A 507 -0.14 10.26 -12.04
C ALA A 507 1.11 11.15 -12.24
N GLY A 508 2.10 11.07 -11.34
CA GLY A 508 3.37 11.81 -11.44
C GLY A 508 4.58 10.93 -11.78
N PRO A 509 5.69 11.52 -12.28
CA PRO A 509 6.78 10.77 -12.88
C PRO A 509 7.86 10.32 -11.88
N ASN A 510 8.83 9.53 -12.35
CA ASN A 510 10.04 9.12 -11.61
C ASN A 510 9.79 8.35 -10.29
N ASN A 511 8.60 7.79 -10.05
CA ASN A 511 8.31 6.99 -8.86
C ASN A 511 8.74 5.52 -9.05
N THR A 512 9.12 4.85 -7.95
CA THR A 512 9.56 3.44 -7.97
C THR A 512 8.63 2.56 -7.14
N ILE A 513 8.09 1.52 -7.76
CA ILE A 513 7.24 0.50 -7.14
C ILE A 513 8.02 -0.82 -7.10
N GLY A 514 8.46 -1.21 -5.91
CA GLY A 514 9.17 -2.44 -5.62
C GLY A 514 10.69 -2.28 -5.65
N GLY A 515 11.41 -3.39 -5.79
CA GLY A 515 12.87 -3.41 -5.80
C GLY A 515 13.44 -4.81 -6.01
N THR A 516 14.70 -4.86 -6.45
CA THR A 516 15.42 -6.12 -6.78
C THR A 516 15.92 -6.90 -5.57
N GLY A 517 15.94 -6.29 -4.38
CA GLY A 517 16.32 -6.95 -3.13
C GLY A 517 15.27 -7.97 -2.67
N SER A 518 15.71 -9.03 -1.99
CA SER A 518 14.79 -10.01 -1.42
C SER A 518 13.82 -9.33 -0.44
N GLY A 519 12.51 -9.47 -0.69
CA GLY A 519 11.46 -8.82 0.08
C GLY A 519 11.23 -7.33 -0.21
N ALA A 520 11.90 -6.73 -1.21
CA ALA A 520 11.68 -5.32 -1.58
C ALA A 520 10.46 -5.13 -2.52
N GLY A 521 10.08 -6.16 -3.28
CA GLY A 521 8.85 -6.17 -4.08
C GLY A 521 7.58 -6.09 -3.22
N ASN A 522 6.57 -5.39 -3.70
CA ASN A 522 5.26 -5.33 -3.07
C ASN A 522 4.39 -6.53 -3.49
N VAL A 523 3.33 -6.81 -2.73
CA VAL A 523 2.25 -7.76 -3.08
C VAL A 523 0.99 -6.96 -3.35
N ILE A 524 0.62 -6.75 -4.61
CA ILE A 524 -0.54 -5.94 -5.03
C ILE A 524 -1.61 -6.86 -5.63
N SER A 525 -2.61 -7.24 -4.84
CA SER A 525 -3.44 -8.41 -5.13
C SER A 525 -4.79 -8.33 -4.42
N GLY A 526 -5.83 -8.91 -5.01
CA GLY A 526 -7.16 -8.95 -4.42
C GLY A 526 -7.92 -7.62 -4.40
N ASN A 527 -7.47 -6.58 -5.11
CA ASN A 527 -8.19 -5.30 -5.22
C ASN A 527 -9.34 -5.40 -6.23
N THR A 528 -10.40 -4.58 -6.08
CA THR A 528 -11.54 -4.62 -7.02
C THR A 528 -11.42 -3.70 -8.24
N GLY A 529 -10.38 -2.86 -8.31
CA GLY A 529 -9.88 -2.27 -9.56
C GLY A 529 -8.69 -3.05 -10.13
N ASP A 530 -7.78 -2.32 -10.79
CA ASP A 530 -6.52 -2.86 -11.31
C ASP A 530 -5.50 -3.12 -10.18
N GLY A 531 -4.44 -3.87 -10.48
CA GLY A 531 -3.27 -3.97 -9.59
C GLY A 531 -2.53 -2.64 -9.50
N ILE A 532 -1.93 -2.19 -10.61
CA ILE A 532 -1.24 -0.90 -10.70
C ILE A 532 -1.76 -0.11 -11.92
N VAL A 533 -2.11 1.16 -11.74
CA VAL A 533 -2.50 2.09 -12.82
C VAL A 533 -1.44 3.18 -13.00
N LEU A 534 -0.92 3.31 -14.22
CA LEU A 534 -0.06 4.41 -14.67
C LEU A 534 -0.87 5.35 -15.57
N ASN A 535 -1.36 6.45 -14.99
CA ASN A 535 -2.17 7.45 -15.68
C ASN A 535 -1.33 8.20 -16.74
N SER A 536 -1.97 8.98 -17.61
CA SER A 536 -1.31 9.67 -18.74
C SER A 536 -0.17 10.63 -18.37
N GLY A 537 -0.13 11.13 -17.13
CA GLY A 537 0.98 11.95 -16.61
C GLY A 537 2.19 11.15 -16.09
N ALA A 538 2.08 9.82 -15.97
CA ALA A 538 3.14 8.98 -15.44
C ALA A 538 4.23 8.71 -16.50
N SER A 539 5.44 9.20 -16.24
CA SER A 539 6.64 8.83 -16.99
C SER A 539 7.76 8.35 -16.07
N ASP A 540 8.72 7.62 -16.65
CA ASP A 540 9.95 7.19 -15.97
C ASP A 540 9.68 6.34 -14.71
N ILE A 541 8.50 5.73 -14.61
CA ILE A 541 8.12 4.86 -13.50
C ILE A 541 8.88 3.52 -13.60
N SER A 542 9.43 3.07 -12.47
CA SER A 542 10.05 1.74 -12.37
C SER A 542 9.18 0.81 -11.53
N ILE A 543 8.55 -0.19 -12.16
CA ILE A 543 7.81 -1.26 -11.48
C ILE A 543 8.68 -2.52 -11.48
N VAL A 544 9.31 -2.89 -10.36
CA VAL A 544 10.32 -3.97 -10.32
C VAL A 544 10.13 -4.95 -9.15
N GLY A 545 10.26 -6.25 -9.45
CA GLY A 545 10.28 -7.34 -8.45
C GLY A 545 8.97 -7.60 -7.69
N ASN A 546 7.84 -7.03 -8.13
CA ASN A 546 6.55 -7.14 -7.43
C ASN A 546 5.80 -8.45 -7.73
N PHE A 547 4.92 -8.83 -6.82
CA PHE A 547 3.92 -9.88 -6.98
C PHE A 547 2.55 -9.24 -7.19
N ILE A 548 1.92 -9.51 -8.35
CA ILE A 548 0.70 -8.84 -8.80
C ILE A 548 -0.35 -9.90 -9.15
N GLY A 549 -1.52 -9.82 -8.51
CA GLY A 549 -2.58 -10.82 -8.58
C GLY A 549 -2.27 -12.17 -7.90
N THR A 550 -1.23 -12.25 -7.05
CA THR A 550 -0.75 -13.49 -6.42
C THR A 550 -0.43 -13.33 -4.94
N ASN A 551 -0.31 -14.45 -4.23
CA ASN A 551 0.22 -14.46 -2.87
C ASN A 551 1.70 -14.01 -2.81
N VAL A 552 2.20 -13.72 -1.60
CA VAL A 552 3.59 -13.28 -1.34
C VAL A 552 4.70 -14.23 -1.84
N LEU A 553 4.35 -15.42 -2.32
CA LEU A 553 5.28 -16.41 -2.88
C LEU A 553 5.15 -16.54 -4.42
N GLY A 554 4.26 -15.78 -5.07
CA GLY A 554 3.95 -15.90 -6.51
C GLY A 554 3.32 -17.25 -6.89
N SER A 555 2.73 -17.96 -5.93
CA SER A 555 2.41 -19.40 -6.02
C SER A 555 0.92 -19.73 -6.02
N SER A 556 0.07 -18.75 -5.73
CA SER A 556 -1.38 -18.91 -5.70
C SER A 556 -2.05 -17.62 -6.13
N SER A 557 -3.09 -17.71 -6.96
CA SER A 557 -3.84 -16.56 -7.47
C SER A 557 -4.65 -15.88 -6.36
N LEU A 558 -4.45 -14.58 -6.25
CA LEU A 558 -5.23 -13.60 -5.48
C LEU A 558 -5.51 -12.42 -6.43
N GLY A 559 -6.18 -12.70 -7.54
CA GLY A 559 -6.34 -11.76 -8.66
C GLY A 559 -6.86 -10.39 -8.23
N ASN A 560 -6.36 -9.34 -8.88
CA ASN A 560 -7.12 -8.10 -8.94
C ASN A 560 -8.28 -8.28 -9.93
N GLN A 561 -9.40 -7.59 -9.71
CA GLN A 561 -10.60 -7.75 -10.55
C GLN A 561 -10.49 -7.02 -11.90
N GLY A 562 -9.56 -6.08 -12.03
CA GLY A 562 -9.13 -5.50 -13.30
C GLY A 562 -7.91 -6.22 -13.89
N ALA A 563 -7.05 -5.46 -14.55
CA ALA A 563 -5.76 -5.90 -15.07
C ALA A 563 -4.69 -5.97 -13.97
N GLY A 564 -3.58 -6.66 -14.24
CA GLY A 564 -2.40 -6.66 -13.35
C GLY A 564 -1.71 -5.30 -13.32
N VAL A 565 -1.38 -4.76 -14.49
CA VAL A 565 -0.86 -3.39 -14.66
C VAL A 565 -1.58 -2.73 -15.84
N SER A 566 -2.03 -1.50 -15.67
CA SER A 566 -2.74 -0.70 -16.68
C SER A 566 -1.95 0.57 -16.99
N ILE A 567 -1.74 0.87 -18.26
CA ILE A 567 -0.78 1.91 -18.71
C ILE A 567 -1.42 2.84 -19.76
N SER A 568 -1.54 4.11 -19.41
CA SER A 568 -1.72 5.23 -20.35
C SER A 568 -0.54 6.22 -20.33
N GLY A 569 0.43 6.01 -19.43
CA GLY A 569 1.67 6.79 -19.36
C GLY A 569 2.69 6.46 -20.47
N SER A 570 3.83 7.15 -20.45
CA SER A 570 4.90 6.99 -21.46
C SER A 570 6.30 6.83 -20.85
N SER A 571 7.22 6.17 -21.55
CA SER A 571 8.62 5.95 -21.11
C SER A 571 8.79 5.19 -19.78
N ASN A 572 7.78 4.42 -19.35
CA ASN A 572 7.82 3.66 -18.10
C ASN A 572 8.52 2.30 -18.27
N THR A 573 9.11 1.77 -17.20
CA THR A 573 9.77 0.45 -17.18
C THR A 573 9.06 -0.50 -16.22
N ILE A 574 8.49 -1.57 -16.78
CA ILE A 574 7.82 -2.64 -16.05
C ILE A 574 8.72 -3.88 -16.10
N GLY A 575 9.41 -4.14 -14.99
CA GLY A 575 10.34 -5.25 -14.79
C GLY A 575 11.79 -4.85 -15.09
N GLY A 576 12.62 -5.83 -15.44
CA GLY A 576 14.01 -5.61 -15.82
C GLY A 576 14.76 -6.90 -16.10
N THR A 577 15.93 -6.78 -16.72
CA THR A 577 16.80 -7.92 -17.10
C THR A 577 17.72 -8.40 -15.97
N GLY A 578 17.83 -7.64 -14.87
CA GLY A 578 18.58 -8.03 -13.68
C GLY A 578 17.84 -9.06 -12.81
N SER A 579 18.59 -9.86 -12.04
CA SER A 579 18.00 -10.79 -11.07
C SER A 579 17.11 -10.05 -10.08
N GLY A 580 15.89 -10.54 -9.87
CA GLY A 580 14.89 -9.91 -9.01
C GLY A 580 14.18 -8.68 -9.58
N ALA A 581 14.49 -8.25 -10.82
CA ALA A 581 13.86 -7.07 -11.42
C ALA A 581 12.51 -7.36 -12.09
N GLY A 582 12.35 -8.51 -12.75
CA GLY A 582 11.08 -8.92 -13.36
C GLY A 582 9.96 -9.13 -12.32
N ASN A 583 8.76 -8.64 -12.61
CA ASN A 583 7.57 -8.85 -11.77
C ASN A 583 6.93 -10.21 -12.06
N VAL A 584 6.15 -10.72 -11.11
CA VAL A 584 5.24 -11.86 -11.29
C VAL A 584 3.82 -11.31 -11.39
N ILE A 585 3.22 -11.37 -12.57
CA ILE A 585 1.91 -10.79 -12.89
C ILE A 585 0.96 -11.90 -13.32
N SER A 586 0.14 -12.37 -12.39
CA SER A 586 -0.61 -13.62 -12.59
C SER A 586 -1.94 -13.64 -11.86
N GLY A 587 -2.93 -14.38 -12.37
CA GLY A 587 -4.20 -14.61 -11.70
C GLY A 587 -5.19 -13.44 -11.75
N ASN A 588 -4.89 -12.34 -12.45
CA ASN A 588 -5.80 -11.20 -12.58
C ASN A 588 -6.99 -11.54 -13.50
N VAL A 589 -8.13 -10.88 -13.28
CA VAL A 589 -9.38 -11.22 -13.98
C VAL A 589 -9.38 -10.72 -15.42
N LEU A 590 -8.78 -9.56 -15.70
CA LEU A 590 -8.53 -9.06 -17.06
C LEU A 590 -7.07 -9.34 -17.47
N ASP A 591 -6.51 -8.49 -18.34
CA ASP A 591 -5.15 -8.62 -18.88
C ASP A 591 -4.06 -8.69 -17.81
N GLY A 592 -2.94 -9.36 -18.12
CA GLY A 592 -1.74 -9.25 -17.29
C GLY A 592 -1.19 -7.82 -17.29
N ILE A 593 -0.96 -7.27 -18.48
CA ILE A 593 -0.66 -5.85 -18.70
C ILE A 593 -1.60 -5.30 -19.79
N PHE A 594 -2.34 -4.25 -19.49
CA PHE A 594 -3.15 -3.48 -20.44
C PHE A 594 -2.47 -2.16 -20.80
N MET A 595 -2.56 -1.75 -22.07
CA MET A 595 -2.00 -0.50 -22.58
C MET A 595 -3.01 0.21 -23.49
N SER A 596 -3.07 1.54 -23.37
CA SER A 596 -3.96 2.38 -24.18
C SER A 596 -3.38 3.78 -24.40
N SER A 597 -3.09 4.12 -25.66
CA SER A 597 -2.44 5.39 -26.07
C SER A 597 -1.07 5.65 -25.41
N ALA A 598 -0.40 4.58 -24.97
CA ALA A 598 0.84 4.59 -24.23
C ALA A 598 2.06 4.44 -25.16
N ALA A 599 3.13 5.21 -24.91
CA ALA A 599 4.27 5.29 -25.83
C ALA A 599 5.64 5.09 -25.17
N GLY A 600 6.55 4.41 -25.87
CA GLY A 600 7.96 4.26 -25.47
C GLY A 600 8.21 3.46 -24.17
N ASN A 601 7.23 2.72 -23.68
CA ASN A 601 7.35 1.93 -22.45
C ASN A 601 8.13 0.63 -22.68
N PHE A 602 8.82 0.15 -21.65
CA PHE A 602 9.66 -1.04 -21.64
C PHE A 602 9.05 -2.11 -20.71
N ILE A 603 8.60 -3.23 -21.25
CA ILE A 603 8.11 -4.39 -20.47
C ILE A 603 9.19 -5.47 -20.55
N LEU A 604 9.92 -5.66 -19.44
CA LEU A 604 11.20 -6.40 -19.43
C LEU A 604 11.20 -7.55 -18.40
N GLY A 605 11.51 -8.78 -18.85
CA GLY A 605 11.88 -9.89 -17.95
C GLY A 605 10.80 -10.41 -17.00
N ASN A 606 9.53 -9.99 -17.16
CA ASN A 606 8.43 -10.37 -16.27
C ASN A 606 7.94 -11.81 -16.50
N VAL A 607 7.24 -12.38 -15.51
CA VAL A 607 6.47 -13.61 -15.63
C VAL A 607 4.98 -13.24 -15.67
N ILE A 608 4.30 -13.53 -16.78
CA ILE A 608 2.95 -13.03 -17.07
C ILE A 608 2.05 -14.21 -17.47
N ALA A 609 1.23 -14.71 -16.54
CA ALA A 609 0.68 -16.06 -16.62
C ALA A 609 -0.69 -16.19 -15.94
N ALA A 610 -1.61 -17.04 -16.43
CA ALA A 610 -2.94 -17.26 -15.84
C ALA A 610 -3.75 -15.97 -15.54
N ASN A 611 -3.59 -14.92 -16.34
CA ASN A 611 -4.50 -13.77 -16.36
C ASN A 611 -5.69 -14.05 -17.30
N GLY A 612 -6.76 -13.25 -17.20
CA GLY A 612 -8.04 -13.52 -17.87
C GLY A 612 -8.92 -14.51 -17.10
N VAL A 613 -8.94 -14.45 -15.77
CA VAL A 613 -9.68 -15.40 -14.92
C VAL A 613 -11.19 -15.14 -14.98
N GLY A 614 -11.83 -15.63 -16.05
CA GLY A 614 -13.27 -15.55 -16.29
C GLY A 614 -13.66 -14.79 -17.57
N GLU A 615 -12.72 -14.03 -18.13
CA GLU A 615 -12.93 -13.14 -19.30
C GLU A 615 -11.92 -13.45 -20.42
N ASP A 616 -12.23 -13.01 -21.65
CA ASP A 616 -11.40 -13.18 -22.85
C ASP A 616 -10.25 -12.13 -22.86
N ALA A 617 -9.09 -12.48 -22.28
CA ALA A 617 -7.97 -11.54 -22.06
C ALA A 617 -6.58 -12.09 -22.44
N ALA A 618 -5.60 -11.18 -22.55
CA ALA A 618 -4.23 -11.44 -22.93
C ALA A 618 -3.25 -11.47 -21.74
N GLY A 619 -2.04 -12.01 -21.98
CA GLY A 619 -0.90 -11.72 -21.12
C GLY A 619 -0.51 -10.24 -21.18
N ILE A 620 -0.34 -9.71 -22.40
CA ILE A 620 -0.13 -8.28 -22.66
C ILE A 620 -1.07 -7.82 -23.77
N ASN A 621 -1.78 -6.72 -23.56
CA ASN A 621 -2.72 -6.13 -24.51
C ASN A 621 -2.29 -4.70 -24.87
N LEU A 622 -2.11 -4.41 -26.17
CA LEU A 622 -1.79 -3.08 -26.71
C LEU A 622 -2.90 -2.57 -27.64
N GLU A 623 -3.47 -1.41 -27.33
CA GLU A 623 -4.63 -0.82 -28.00
C GLU A 623 -4.53 0.70 -28.19
N ALA A 624 -5.52 1.27 -28.90
CA ALA A 624 -5.74 2.72 -29.01
C ALA A 624 -4.50 3.53 -29.43
N ASN A 625 -3.71 3.02 -30.38
CA ASN A 625 -2.48 3.62 -30.89
C ASN A 625 -1.31 3.66 -29.88
N ASP A 626 -1.00 2.53 -29.25
CA ASP A 626 0.26 2.37 -28.50
C ASP A 626 1.47 2.40 -29.46
N LEU A 627 2.48 3.23 -29.17
CA LEU A 627 3.60 3.50 -30.08
C LEU A 627 4.99 3.24 -29.50
N ASN A 628 5.86 2.60 -30.29
CA ASN A 628 7.29 2.45 -30.00
C ASN A 628 7.62 1.71 -28.68
N ASN A 629 6.69 0.95 -28.10
CA ASN A 629 6.91 0.20 -26.87
C ASN A 629 7.76 -1.06 -27.14
N ILE A 630 8.51 -1.51 -26.14
CA ILE A 630 9.42 -2.67 -26.23
C ILE A 630 9.05 -3.71 -25.18
N ILE A 631 8.66 -4.91 -25.63
CA ILE A 631 8.35 -6.07 -24.80
C ILE A 631 9.48 -7.09 -25.00
N ALA A 632 10.38 -7.29 -24.03
CA ALA A 632 11.58 -8.12 -24.19
C ALA A 632 11.91 -9.02 -22.98
N GLY A 633 12.33 -10.26 -23.25
CA GLY A 633 12.79 -11.23 -22.24
C GLY A 633 11.71 -11.77 -21.29
N ASN A 634 10.43 -11.46 -21.52
CA ASN A 634 9.32 -11.88 -20.66
C ASN A 634 8.96 -13.37 -20.87
N LYS A 635 8.34 -13.98 -19.86
CA LYS A 635 7.79 -15.34 -19.89
C LYS A 635 6.27 -15.26 -19.80
N ILE A 636 5.61 -15.48 -20.93
CA ILE A 636 4.18 -15.18 -21.13
C ILE A 636 3.42 -16.49 -21.37
N GLY A 637 2.49 -16.81 -20.46
CA GLY A 637 1.70 -18.05 -20.44
C GLY A 637 2.42 -19.25 -19.82
N THR A 638 3.52 -19.02 -19.10
CA THR A 638 4.38 -20.08 -18.52
C THR A 638 4.75 -19.82 -17.07
N ASN A 639 5.19 -20.86 -16.36
CA ASN A 639 5.76 -20.73 -15.03
C ASN A 639 7.08 -19.91 -15.05
N ALA A 640 7.54 -19.45 -13.88
CA ALA A 640 8.76 -18.64 -13.78
C ALA A 640 10.04 -19.33 -14.34
N ALA A 641 10.04 -20.65 -14.45
CA ALA A 641 11.13 -21.42 -15.08
C ALA A 641 11.06 -21.44 -16.62
N GLY A 642 9.89 -21.20 -17.23
CA GLY A 642 9.66 -21.35 -18.67
C GLY A 642 9.60 -22.82 -19.13
N THR A 643 9.21 -23.73 -18.23
CA THR A 643 9.20 -25.19 -18.42
C THR A 643 7.81 -25.83 -18.37
N ALA A 644 6.82 -25.14 -17.80
CA ALA A 644 5.43 -25.60 -17.74
C ALA A 644 4.46 -24.48 -18.11
N ALA A 645 3.32 -24.85 -18.69
CA ALA A 645 2.28 -23.91 -19.11
C ALA A 645 1.49 -23.42 -17.89
N LEU A 646 1.20 -22.12 -17.91
CA LEU A 646 0.34 -21.40 -16.98
C LEU A 646 -0.35 -20.30 -17.80
N GLY A 647 -1.12 -20.74 -18.79
CA GLY A 647 -1.61 -19.90 -19.90
C GLY A 647 -2.51 -18.76 -19.46
N ASN A 648 -2.38 -17.60 -20.11
CA ASN A 648 -3.42 -16.58 -20.06
C ASN A 648 -4.64 -17.05 -20.89
N SER A 649 -5.84 -16.56 -20.58
CA SER A 649 -7.12 -17.17 -21.03
C SER A 649 -7.29 -17.20 -22.55
N LEU A 650 -7.00 -16.10 -23.24
CA LEU A 650 -7.16 -15.96 -24.68
C LEU A 650 -5.83 -15.85 -25.42
N LEU A 651 -4.96 -14.89 -25.06
CA LEU A 651 -3.80 -14.51 -25.88
C LEU A 651 -2.49 -14.43 -25.08
N GLY A 652 -1.36 -14.64 -25.75
CA GLY A 652 -0.05 -14.26 -25.20
C GLY A 652 0.15 -12.74 -25.24
N ILE A 653 0.23 -12.18 -26.45
CA ILE A 653 0.31 -10.74 -26.71
C ILE A 653 -0.69 -10.34 -27.80
N PHE A 654 -1.45 -9.26 -27.57
CA PHE A 654 -2.26 -8.58 -28.58
C PHE A 654 -1.65 -7.23 -28.97
N LEU A 655 -1.76 -6.86 -30.25
CA LEU A 655 -1.46 -5.54 -30.78
C LEU A 655 -2.61 -5.17 -31.73
N GLY A 656 -3.50 -4.27 -31.30
CA GLY A 656 -4.70 -3.90 -32.06
C GLY A 656 -4.88 -2.40 -32.22
N ASN A 657 -6.01 -2.01 -32.81
CA ASN A 657 -6.59 -0.66 -32.69
C ASN A 657 -5.61 0.50 -32.99
N GLY A 658 -4.70 0.31 -33.96
CA GLY A 658 -3.74 1.32 -34.44
C GLY A 658 -2.33 1.21 -33.85
N SER A 659 -2.11 0.36 -32.84
CA SER A 659 -0.83 0.22 -32.15
C SER A 659 0.30 -0.16 -33.11
N SER A 660 1.36 0.65 -33.17
CA SER A 660 2.32 0.66 -34.29
C SER A 660 3.77 0.90 -33.84
N ASN A 661 4.72 0.41 -34.64
CA ASN A 661 6.17 0.48 -34.38
C ASN A 661 6.64 -0.19 -33.06
N ASN A 662 5.81 -1.03 -32.43
CA ASN A 662 6.17 -1.73 -31.19
C ASN A 662 7.09 -2.93 -31.49
N THR A 663 8.05 -3.22 -30.60
CA THR A 663 8.99 -4.33 -30.74
C THR A 663 8.70 -5.42 -29.71
N ILE A 664 8.39 -6.62 -30.20
CA ILE A 664 8.25 -7.84 -29.41
C ILE A 664 9.54 -8.64 -29.53
N GLY A 665 10.40 -8.56 -28.51
CA GLY A 665 11.66 -9.28 -28.39
C GLY A 665 12.88 -8.38 -28.61
N GLY A 666 13.98 -8.93 -29.13
CA GLY A 666 15.19 -8.14 -29.38
C GLY A 666 16.44 -8.95 -29.76
N THR A 667 17.47 -8.25 -30.25
CA THR A 667 18.75 -8.84 -30.69
C THR A 667 19.73 -9.15 -29.55
N ALA A 668 19.59 -8.50 -28.39
CA ALA A 668 20.47 -8.74 -27.24
C ALA A 668 20.25 -10.15 -26.64
N PRO A 669 21.28 -10.80 -26.08
CA PRO A 669 21.12 -12.06 -25.37
C PRO A 669 20.05 -11.95 -24.27
N GLY A 670 19.09 -12.87 -24.26
CA GLY A 670 17.97 -12.86 -23.31
C GLY A 670 16.83 -11.87 -23.61
N ALA A 671 16.90 -11.07 -24.69
CA ALA A 671 15.82 -10.14 -25.05
C ALA A 671 14.63 -10.80 -25.77
N GLY A 672 14.78 -12.03 -26.28
CA GLY A 672 13.66 -12.80 -26.83
C GLY A 672 12.66 -13.20 -25.75
N ASN A 673 11.37 -12.95 -25.96
CA ASN A 673 10.32 -13.42 -25.04
C ASN A 673 10.06 -14.93 -25.25
N LEU A 674 9.59 -15.58 -24.19
CA LEU A 674 8.99 -16.91 -24.24
C LEU A 674 7.46 -16.74 -24.22
N ILE A 675 6.79 -17.14 -25.30
CA ILE A 675 5.36 -16.89 -25.52
C ILE A 675 4.68 -18.23 -25.83
N SER A 676 4.24 -18.91 -24.79
CA SER A 676 3.90 -20.34 -24.83
C SER A 676 2.78 -20.68 -23.85
N GLY A 677 2.04 -21.76 -24.09
CA GLY A 677 1.00 -22.23 -23.15
C GLY A 677 -0.31 -21.44 -23.12
N ASN A 678 -0.52 -20.44 -23.99
CA ASN A 678 -1.70 -19.56 -23.93
C ASN A 678 -2.97 -20.19 -24.54
N GLY A 679 -4.15 -19.76 -24.08
CA GLY A 679 -5.46 -20.22 -24.59
C GLY A 679 -6.11 -21.38 -23.82
N VAL A 680 -5.73 -21.62 -22.57
CA VAL A 680 -6.11 -22.84 -21.83
C VAL A 680 -7.40 -22.64 -21.03
N PHE A 681 -8.54 -22.79 -21.72
CA PHE A 681 -9.87 -22.94 -21.10
C PHE A 681 -10.46 -24.33 -21.37
N PRO A 682 -11.21 -24.94 -20.43
CA PRO A 682 -11.69 -26.32 -20.56
C PRO A 682 -12.64 -26.53 -21.74
N VAL A 683 -12.29 -27.47 -22.62
CA VAL A 683 -12.91 -27.72 -23.93
C VAL A 683 -14.29 -28.40 -23.79
N THR A 684 -15.28 -27.63 -23.32
CA THR A 684 -16.63 -28.16 -23.01
C THR A 684 -17.79 -27.29 -23.53
N LEU A 685 -17.52 -26.10 -24.09
CA LEU A 685 -18.53 -25.16 -24.58
C LEU A 685 -18.17 -24.53 -25.94
N ARG A 686 -17.97 -25.34 -27.00
CA ARG A 686 -17.93 -24.84 -28.39
C ARG A 686 -18.79 -25.72 -29.30
N THR A 687 -20.02 -25.27 -29.56
CA THR A 687 -20.99 -25.90 -30.47
C THR A 687 -21.48 -24.94 -31.55
N SER A 688 -20.55 -24.28 -32.25
CA SER A 688 -20.88 -23.38 -33.36
C SER A 688 -19.71 -23.29 -34.36
N SER A 689 -19.96 -23.71 -35.60
CA SER A 689 -18.96 -23.77 -36.68
C SER A 689 -18.73 -22.41 -37.35
N SER A 690 -18.15 -21.44 -36.62
CA SER A 690 -17.73 -20.15 -37.18
C SER A 690 -16.22 -19.94 -37.04
N ILE A 691 -15.59 -19.41 -38.08
CA ILE A 691 -14.13 -19.18 -38.15
C ILE A 691 -13.68 -18.08 -37.16
N LEU A 692 -14.60 -17.28 -36.63
CA LEU A 692 -14.32 -16.33 -35.54
C LEU A 692 -14.06 -17.00 -34.18
N SER A 693 -14.27 -18.32 -34.05
CA SER A 693 -13.93 -19.08 -32.83
C SER A 693 -12.45 -19.52 -32.75
N THR A 694 -11.63 -19.16 -33.73
CA THR A 694 -10.23 -19.62 -33.90
C THR A 694 -9.16 -18.72 -33.27
N GLN A 695 -9.54 -17.53 -32.78
CA GLN A 695 -8.58 -16.52 -32.31
C GLN A 695 -8.16 -16.68 -30.83
N GLY A 696 -8.80 -17.58 -30.09
CA GLY A 696 -8.35 -17.96 -28.74
C GLY A 696 -7.20 -18.96 -28.78
N GLY A 697 -6.13 -18.70 -28.06
CA GLY A 697 -4.91 -19.51 -28.03
C GLY A 697 -3.83 -19.10 -29.01
N VAL A 698 -3.77 -17.82 -29.39
CA VAL A 698 -2.68 -17.27 -30.21
C VAL A 698 -1.52 -16.78 -29.32
N GLY A 699 -0.28 -17.07 -29.73
CA GLY A 699 0.92 -16.55 -29.06
C GLY A 699 1.06 -15.04 -29.20
N VAL A 700 1.23 -14.55 -30.43
CA VAL A 700 1.23 -13.10 -30.76
C VAL A 700 0.18 -12.81 -31.83
N TYR A 701 -0.74 -11.89 -31.54
CA TYR A 701 -1.81 -11.49 -32.45
C TYR A 701 -1.70 -10.00 -32.81
N ILE A 702 -1.45 -9.70 -34.09
CA ILE A 702 -1.44 -8.35 -34.65
C ILE A 702 -2.74 -8.16 -35.46
N TYR A 703 -3.54 -7.16 -35.11
CA TYR A 703 -4.91 -6.99 -35.60
C TYR A 703 -5.24 -5.57 -36.09
N GLY A 704 -5.95 -5.48 -37.21
CA GLY A 704 -6.60 -4.26 -37.70
C GLY A 704 -5.77 -3.49 -38.73
N ALA A 705 -6.46 -2.79 -39.63
CA ALA A 705 -5.85 -2.20 -40.84
C ALA A 705 -4.85 -1.05 -40.57
N ASN A 706 -4.97 -0.37 -39.42
CA ASN A 706 -4.11 0.76 -39.04
C ASN A 706 -2.87 0.33 -38.22
N THR A 707 -2.82 -0.94 -37.80
CA THR A 707 -1.78 -1.52 -36.93
C THR A 707 -0.58 -1.93 -37.79
N SER A 708 0.54 -1.22 -37.67
CA SER A 708 1.63 -1.28 -38.67
C SER A 708 3.03 -1.08 -38.10
N GLY A 709 4.07 -1.49 -38.83
CA GLY A 709 5.47 -1.29 -38.42
C GLY A 709 5.91 -2.11 -37.20
N ASN A 710 5.05 -2.93 -36.61
CA ASN A 710 5.40 -3.73 -35.43
C ASN A 710 6.36 -4.87 -35.80
N VAL A 711 7.29 -5.19 -34.91
CA VAL A 711 8.39 -6.13 -35.16
C VAL A 711 8.41 -7.24 -34.12
N VAL A 712 8.14 -8.48 -34.53
CA VAL A 712 8.26 -9.69 -33.71
C VAL A 712 9.62 -10.32 -33.98
N LEU A 713 10.56 -10.21 -33.04
CA LEU A 713 11.98 -10.48 -33.25
C LEU A 713 12.58 -11.44 -32.19
N ASN A 714 13.15 -12.56 -32.65
CA ASN A 714 14.01 -13.44 -31.84
C ASN A 714 13.30 -14.07 -30.60
N ASN A 715 11.99 -14.27 -30.66
CA ASN A 715 11.19 -14.89 -29.59
C ASN A 715 11.12 -16.42 -29.71
N TYR A 716 10.75 -17.09 -28.61
CA TYR A 716 10.43 -18.51 -28.52
C TYR A 716 8.91 -18.65 -28.37
N ILE A 717 8.24 -19.20 -29.38
CA ILE A 717 6.77 -19.18 -29.48
C ILE A 717 6.23 -20.60 -29.65
N GLY A 718 5.58 -21.13 -28.60
CA GLY A 718 5.02 -22.49 -28.53
C GLY A 718 6.00 -23.57 -28.04
N THR A 719 7.17 -23.18 -27.50
CA THR A 719 8.20 -24.08 -26.95
C THR A 719 8.51 -23.79 -25.48
N ASN A 720 9.30 -24.64 -24.83
CA ASN A 720 9.95 -24.31 -23.56
C ASN A 720 11.08 -23.25 -23.76
N VAL A 721 11.63 -22.73 -22.66
CA VAL A 721 12.69 -21.69 -22.63
C VAL A 721 13.97 -22.05 -23.40
N GLU A 722 14.24 -23.34 -23.56
CA GLU A 722 15.40 -23.87 -24.31
C GLU A 722 15.13 -24.02 -25.81
N GLY A 723 13.86 -23.97 -26.23
CA GLY A 723 13.45 -24.32 -27.60
C GLY A 723 13.67 -25.79 -27.95
N THR A 724 13.65 -26.69 -26.96
CA THR A 724 13.92 -28.14 -27.07
C THR A 724 12.67 -29.01 -27.03
N ALA A 725 11.59 -28.51 -26.41
CA ALA A 725 10.30 -29.20 -26.28
C ALA A 725 9.12 -28.29 -26.63
N ALA A 726 7.99 -28.88 -27.04
CA ALA A 726 6.74 -28.16 -27.27
C ALA A 726 6.10 -27.71 -25.95
N LEU A 727 5.57 -26.49 -25.94
CA LEU A 727 4.76 -25.92 -24.87
C LEU A 727 3.64 -25.08 -25.54
N PRO A 728 2.65 -25.75 -26.17
CA PRO A 728 1.79 -25.16 -27.19
C PRO A 728 1.06 -23.91 -26.74
N ASN A 729 1.05 -22.86 -27.57
CA ASN A 729 -0.14 -22.00 -27.64
C ASN A 729 -1.23 -22.81 -28.36
N SER A 730 -2.47 -22.69 -27.89
CA SER A 730 -3.52 -23.66 -28.22
C SER A 730 -3.95 -23.66 -29.70
N VAL A 731 -3.70 -22.57 -30.44
CA VAL A 731 -4.04 -22.44 -31.86
C VAL A 731 -2.82 -21.96 -32.69
N ILE A 732 -2.57 -20.66 -32.83
CA ILE A 732 -1.52 -20.13 -33.73
C ILE A 732 -0.31 -19.60 -32.95
N GLY A 733 0.90 -19.73 -33.50
CA GLY A 733 2.09 -19.08 -32.94
C GLY A 733 2.06 -17.56 -33.12
N VAL A 734 2.01 -17.09 -34.37
CA VAL A 734 1.87 -15.65 -34.72
C VAL A 734 0.78 -15.44 -35.76
N LEU A 735 -0.22 -14.61 -35.46
CA LEU A 735 -1.30 -14.22 -36.38
C LEU A 735 -1.18 -12.75 -36.75
N ILE A 736 -1.21 -12.44 -38.05
CA ILE A 736 -1.36 -11.08 -38.59
C ILE A 736 -2.69 -11.02 -39.34
N PHE A 737 -3.70 -10.36 -38.77
CA PHE A 737 -5.03 -10.25 -39.39
C PHE A 737 -5.35 -8.79 -39.76
N LEU A 738 -5.57 -8.54 -41.05
CA LEU A 738 -5.81 -7.23 -41.68
C LEU A 738 -4.63 -6.23 -41.60
N SER A 739 -3.67 -6.41 -40.69
CA SER A 739 -2.56 -5.50 -40.41
C SER A 739 -1.43 -5.56 -41.45
N SER A 740 -1.01 -4.39 -41.94
CA SER A 740 -0.04 -4.25 -43.03
C SER A 740 1.30 -3.69 -42.56
N GLY A 741 2.39 -4.06 -43.24
CA GLY A 741 3.73 -3.51 -43.00
C GLY A 741 4.39 -3.91 -41.67
N ASN A 742 4.00 -5.05 -41.08
CA ASN A 742 4.60 -5.61 -39.86
C ASN A 742 5.68 -6.66 -40.23
N SER A 743 6.60 -6.96 -39.33
CA SER A 743 7.68 -7.93 -39.60
C SER A 743 7.86 -8.98 -38.52
N VAL A 744 8.12 -10.22 -38.93
CA VAL A 744 8.39 -11.36 -38.04
C VAL A 744 9.75 -11.94 -38.41
N GLN A 745 10.75 -11.77 -37.54
CA GLN A 745 12.16 -12.05 -37.83
C GLN A 745 12.85 -12.94 -36.80
N ARG A 746 13.61 -13.94 -37.26
CA ARG A 746 14.53 -14.76 -36.44
C ARG A 746 13.90 -15.51 -35.24
N ASN A 747 12.56 -15.60 -35.16
CA ASN A 747 11.86 -16.29 -34.08
C ASN A 747 11.95 -17.81 -34.23
N LEU A 748 11.79 -18.53 -33.12
CA LEU A 748 11.46 -19.95 -33.08
C LEU A 748 9.94 -20.08 -32.92
N ILE A 749 9.23 -20.55 -33.94
CA ILE A 749 7.76 -20.64 -33.97
C ILE A 749 7.35 -22.10 -34.20
N SER A 750 7.25 -22.85 -33.11
CA SER A 750 7.22 -24.31 -33.13
C SER A 750 6.34 -24.86 -32.02
N GLY A 751 5.80 -26.07 -32.18
CA GLY A 751 4.99 -26.72 -31.14
C GLY A 751 3.59 -26.13 -30.93
N ASN A 752 3.12 -25.20 -31.76
CA ASN A 752 1.78 -24.58 -31.62
C ASN A 752 0.67 -25.52 -32.15
N GLY A 753 -0.53 -25.42 -31.58
CA GLY A 753 -1.60 -26.41 -31.80
C GLY A 753 -2.07 -26.56 -33.26
N PHE A 754 -2.03 -25.48 -34.04
CA PHE A 754 -2.45 -25.42 -35.44
C PHE A 754 -1.30 -24.88 -36.32
N VAL A 755 -1.34 -23.60 -36.71
CA VAL A 755 -0.37 -23.01 -37.65
C VAL A 755 0.77 -22.33 -36.90
N GLY A 756 1.99 -22.42 -37.43
CA GLY A 756 3.13 -21.66 -36.91
C GLY A 756 2.90 -20.15 -37.03
N LEU A 757 2.83 -19.64 -38.26
CA LEU A 757 2.54 -18.24 -38.57
C LEU A 757 1.43 -18.11 -39.61
N GLU A 758 0.45 -17.23 -39.39
CA GLU A 758 -0.63 -16.93 -40.33
C GLU A 758 -0.68 -15.44 -40.70
N ILE A 759 -0.86 -15.15 -41.99
CA ILE A 759 -1.14 -13.82 -42.52
C ILE A 759 -2.49 -13.87 -43.24
N ALA A 760 -3.50 -13.23 -42.66
CA ALA A 760 -4.87 -13.26 -43.14
C ALA A 760 -5.38 -11.86 -43.51
N GLY A 761 -5.80 -11.69 -44.76
CA GLY A 761 -6.34 -10.45 -45.31
C GLY A 761 -7.86 -10.52 -45.50
N ALA A 762 -8.41 -9.47 -46.12
CA ALA A 762 -9.82 -9.38 -46.47
C ALA A 762 -10.04 -8.49 -47.71
N THR A 763 -11.30 -8.40 -48.13
CA THR A 763 -11.77 -7.53 -49.22
C THR A 763 -11.24 -6.10 -49.05
N GLY A 764 -10.46 -5.65 -50.04
CA GLY A 764 -9.74 -4.37 -50.00
C GLY A 764 -8.21 -4.52 -50.09
N GLY A 765 -7.65 -5.70 -49.83
CA GLY A 765 -6.21 -5.95 -49.92
C GLY A 765 -5.43 -5.59 -48.65
N THR A 766 -6.09 -5.75 -47.50
CA THR A 766 -5.50 -5.66 -46.16
C THR A 766 -4.50 -6.80 -45.90
N ALA A 767 -3.73 -6.71 -44.81
CA ALA A 767 -2.63 -7.62 -44.49
C ALA A 767 -1.56 -7.73 -45.58
N SER A 768 -1.04 -6.59 -46.03
CA SER A 768 -0.04 -6.51 -47.10
C SER A 768 1.31 -5.93 -46.65
N LEU A 769 2.35 -6.11 -47.47
CA LEU A 769 3.73 -5.65 -47.20
C LEU A 769 4.36 -6.22 -45.92
N ASN A 770 3.80 -7.28 -45.33
CA ASN A 770 4.39 -7.93 -44.16
C ASN A 770 5.62 -8.76 -44.54
N LEU A 771 6.61 -8.81 -43.65
CA LEU A 771 7.95 -9.35 -43.92
C LEU A 771 8.34 -10.46 -42.92
N VAL A 772 8.42 -11.70 -43.40
CA VAL A 772 8.74 -12.89 -42.58
C VAL A 772 10.12 -13.43 -42.96
N GLN A 773 11.15 -13.26 -42.12
CA GLN A 773 12.54 -13.58 -42.47
C GLN A 773 13.37 -14.27 -41.37
N GLY A 774 14.19 -15.25 -41.77
CA GLY A 774 15.17 -15.91 -40.89
C GLY A 774 14.59 -16.72 -39.72
N ASN A 775 13.27 -16.92 -39.66
CA ASN A 775 12.61 -17.68 -38.58
C ASN A 775 12.88 -19.19 -38.71
N LYS A 776 12.79 -19.90 -37.59
CA LYS A 776 12.80 -21.36 -37.50
C LYS A 776 11.39 -21.83 -37.11
N ILE A 777 10.74 -22.62 -37.96
CA ILE A 777 9.31 -22.92 -37.85
C ILE A 777 9.07 -24.42 -37.95
N GLY A 778 8.60 -25.03 -36.85
CA GLY A 778 8.37 -26.47 -36.72
C GLY A 778 9.60 -27.30 -36.26
N THR A 779 10.69 -26.63 -35.88
CA THR A 779 11.94 -27.25 -35.40
C THR A 779 12.26 -26.89 -33.95
N ASN A 780 13.27 -27.53 -33.36
CA ASN A 780 13.96 -27.04 -32.17
C ASN A 780 14.81 -25.80 -32.48
N PHE A 781 15.36 -25.18 -31.43
CA PHE A 781 16.23 -24.00 -31.54
C PHE A 781 17.41 -24.21 -32.50
N ASP A 782 18.08 -25.37 -32.50
CA ASP A 782 19.22 -25.64 -33.40
C ASP A 782 18.81 -25.89 -34.86
N GLY A 783 17.52 -26.10 -35.14
CA GLY A 783 17.03 -26.54 -36.46
C GLY A 783 17.43 -27.98 -36.80
N THR A 784 17.70 -28.82 -35.81
CA THR A 784 18.20 -30.21 -35.95
C THR A 784 17.13 -31.27 -35.70
N THR A 785 16.10 -30.94 -34.91
CA THR A 785 15.00 -31.82 -34.48
C THR A 785 13.66 -31.17 -34.80
N ALA A 786 12.61 -31.95 -35.07
CA ALA A 786 11.27 -31.42 -35.28
C ALA A 786 10.57 -31.13 -33.93
N ILE A 787 9.91 -29.97 -33.83
CA ILE A 787 8.92 -29.64 -32.81
C ILE A 787 7.68 -29.14 -33.59
N PRO A 788 6.84 -30.05 -34.11
CA PRO A 788 5.84 -29.71 -35.11
C PRO A 788 4.83 -28.67 -34.62
N ASN A 789 4.52 -27.68 -35.45
CA ASN A 789 3.19 -27.05 -35.39
C ASN A 789 2.17 -28.05 -35.96
N GLY A 790 0.94 -28.10 -35.41
CA GLY A 790 -0.04 -29.15 -35.71
C GLY A 790 -0.49 -29.24 -37.18
N LEU A 791 -0.49 -28.11 -37.90
CA LEU A 791 -0.81 -27.97 -39.31
C LEU A 791 0.38 -27.33 -40.07
N ASP A 792 0.16 -26.20 -40.74
CA ASP A 792 1.13 -25.58 -41.64
C ASP A 792 2.20 -24.78 -40.87
N GLY A 793 3.39 -24.66 -41.45
CA GLY A 793 4.43 -23.77 -40.94
C GLY A 793 4.05 -22.31 -41.11
N ILE A 794 3.69 -21.92 -42.34
CA ILE A 794 3.15 -20.60 -42.70
C ILE A 794 1.87 -20.76 -43.50
N PHE A 795 0.82 -20.03 -43.14
CA PHE A 795 -0.42 -19.91 -43.92
C PHE A 795 -0.64 -18.46 -44.39
N ILE A 796 -1.02 -18.28 -45.65
CA ILE A 796 -1.36 -16.98 -46.24
C ILE A 796 -2.76 -17.08 -46.86
N SER A 797 -3.72 -16.35 -46.30
CA SER A 797 -5.14 -16.40 -46.70
C SER A 797 -5.64 -15.01 -47.09
N ASP A 798 -6.08 -14.85 -48.33
CA ASP A 798 -6.58 -13.59 -48.91
C ASP A 798 -5.71 -12.32 -48.66
N ALA A 799 -4.40 -12.51 -48.50
CA ALA A 799 -3.43 -11.46 -48.12
C ALA A 799 -2.42 -11.19 -49.26
N PRO A 800 -2.33 -9.96 -49.81
CA PRO A 800 -1.49 -9.66 -50.97
C PRO A 800 -0.12 -9.06 -50.61
N ASN A 801 0.84 -9.13 -51.53
CA ASN A 801 2.11 -8.39 -51.51
C ASN A 801 3.01 -8.59 -50.26
N ASN A 802 2.92 -9.73 -49.57
CA ASN A 802 3.78 -10.08 -48.45
C ASN A 802 5.06 -10.80 -48.92
N THR A 803 6.14 -10.72 -48.13
CA THR A 803 7.43 -11.33 -48.45
C THR A 803 7.83 -12.38 -47.41
N ILE A 804 7.97 -13.63 -47.87
CA ILE A 804 8.43 -14.78 -47.08
C ILE A 804 9.84 -15.16 -47.52
N GLY A 805 10.82 -14.85 -46.67
CA GLY A 805 12.24 -15.08 -46.92
C GLY A 805 12.91 -13.91 -47.64
N GLY A 806 14.04 -14.16 -48.31
CA GLY A 806 14.83 -13.13 -48.99
C GLY A 806 16.14 -13.66 -49.56
N THR A 807 16.78 -12.86 -50.41
CA THR A 807 18.06 -13.20 -51.07
C THR A 807 19.29 -12.95 -50.20
N ALA A 808 19.19 -12.08 -49.20
CA ALA A 808 20.28 -11.77 -48.28
C ALA A 808 20.59 -12.96 -47.34
N ALA A 809 21.84 -13.06 -46.90
CA ALA A 809 22.26 -14.10 -45.96
C ALA A 809 21.47 -14.01 -44.65
N GLY A 810 20.87 -15.13 -44.23
CA GLY A 810 20.01 -15.18 -43.04
C GLY A 810 18.58 -14.66 -43.22
N ALA A 811 18.18 -14.18 -44.41
CA ALA A 811 16.81 -13.74 -44.67
C ALA A 811 15.84 -14.91 -44.93
N GLY A 812 16.31 -16.01 -45.52
CA GLY A 812 15.50 -17.21 -45.74
C GLY A 812 15.08 -17.90 -44.43
N ASN A 813 13.81 -18.29 -44.31
CA ASN A 813 13.31 -19.02 -43.15
C ASN A 813 13.63 -20.53 -43.24
N LEU A 814 13.78 -21.19 -42.09
CA LEU A 814 13.85 -22.66 -41.97
C LEU A 814 12.48 -23.17 -41.54
N ILE A 815 11.73 -23.82 -42.44
CA ILE A 815 10.33 -24.21 -42.22
C ILE A 815 10.21 -25.72 -42.48
N SER A 816 10.24 -26.50 -41.40
CA SER A 816 10.51 -27.93 -41.41
C SER A 816 9.80 -28.65 -40.27
N GLY A 817 9.47 -29.92 -40.44
CA GLY A 817 8.85 -30.75 -39.40
C GLY A 817 7.38 -30.44 -39.08
N ASN A 818 6.71 -29.56 -39.83
CA ASN A 818 5.32 -29.18 -39.56
C ASN A 818 4.32 -30.28 -39.94
N GLY A 819 3.18 -30.32 -39.24
CA GLY A 819 2.15 -31.36 -39.33
C GLY A 819 1.38 -31.43 -40.65
N SER A 820 1.47 -30.39 -41.48
CA SER A 820 0.92 -30.28 -42.84
C SER A 820 2.00 -29.77 -43.82
N VAL A 821 1.85 -28.61 -44.48
CA VAL A 821 2.86 -28.09 -45.43
C VAL A 821 3.80 -27.08 -44.78
N GLY A 822 4.93 -26.77 -45.44
CA GLY A 822 5.80 -25.68 -45.02
C GLY A 822 5.12 -24.32 -45.19
N ILE A 823 4.65 -24.01 -46.41
CA ILE A 823 3.97 -22.75 -46.73
C ILE A 823 2.70 -23.03 -47.56
N GLN A 824 1.54 -22.58 -47.10
CA GLN A 824 0.28 -22.63 -47.86
C GLN A 824 -0.16 -21.22 -48.31
N LEU A 825 -0.58 -21.10 -49.57
CA LEU A 825 -1.22 -19.90 -50.14
C LEU A 825 -2.67 -20.25 -50.52
N PHE A 826 -3.64 -19.45 -50.09
CA PHE A 826 -5.07 -19.67 -50.29
C PHE A 826 -5.85 -18.36 -50.53
N GLY A 827 -7.00 -18.45 -51.20
CA GLY A 827 -7.93 -17.33 -51.40
C GLY A 827 -7.61 -16.46 -52.63
N PRO A 828 -8.64 -15.90 -53.30
CA PRO A 828 -8.48 -15.09 -54.52
C PRO A 828 -7.72 -13.76 -54.34
N LEU A 829 -7.61 -13.25 -53.11
CA LEU A 829 -6.90 -12.00 -52.81
C LEU A 829 -5.43 -12.23 -52.45
N THR A 830 -4.97 -13.47 -52.26
CA THR A 830 -3.55 -13.81 -52.09
C THR A 830 -2.82 -13.65 -53.42
N LYS A 831 -2.31 -12.45 -53.68
CA LYS A 831 -1.64 -12.07 -54.94
C LYS A 831 -0.41 -11.22 -54.73
N GLY A 832 0.56 -11.30 -55.63
CA GLY A 832 1.79 -10.50 -55.56
C GLY A 832 2.75 -10.86 -54.41
N ASN A 833 2.47 -11.92 -53.65
CA ASN A 833 3.36 -12.36 -52.57
C ASN A 833 4.65 -12.97 -53.13
N VAL A 834 5.76 -12.76 -52.44
CA VAL A 834 7.10 -13.24 -52.84
C VAL A 834 7.60 -14.26 -51.81
N VAL A 835 7.73 -15.52 -52.23
CA VAL A 835 8.26 -16.62 -51.39
C VAL A 835 9.61 -17.04 -51.96
N GLN A 836 10.72 -16.64 -51.34
CA GLN A 836 12.07 -16.83 -51.91
C GLN A 836 13.14 -17.13 -50.85
N GLY A 837 14.14 -17.93 -51.22
CA GLY A 837 15.33 -18.24 -50.39
C GLY A 837 15.09 -19.13 -49.17
N ASN A 838 13.88 -19.64 -48.94
CA ASN A 838 13.53 -20.44 -47.76
C ASN A 838 14.08 -21.88 -47.83
N ALA A 839 14.34 -22.48 -46.68
CA ALA A 839 14.71 -23.89 -46.50
C ALA A 839 13.50 -24.68 -46.00
N LEU A 840 13.07 -25.69 -46.76
CA LEU A 840 11.77 -26.36 -46.60
C LEU A 840 11.93 -27.86 -46.38
N GLY A 841 11.53 -28.36 -45.21
CA GLY A 841 11.69 -29.78 -44.86
C GLY A 841 13.16 -30.21 -44.61
N LEU A 842 14.04 -29.23 -44.44
CA LEU A 842 15.48 -29.40 -44.19
C LEU A 842 15.83 -29.21 -42.71
N ASN A 843 16.99 -29.71 -42.28
CA ASN A 843 17.63 -29.24 -41.06
C ASN A 843 18.50 -27.99 -41.31
N SER A 844 19.03 -27.39 -40.25
CA SER A 844 19.93 -26.22 -40.30
C SER A 844 21.23 -26.45 -41.11
N ALA A 845 21.67 -27.71 -41.26
CA ALA A 845 22.77 -28.10 -42.13
C ALA A 845 22.33 -28.39 -43.59
N GLY A 846 21.11 -28.02 -43.98
CA GLY A 846 20.57 -28.16 -45.34
C GLY A 846 20.21 -29.59 -45.77
N ARG A 847 20.20 -30.57 -44.84
CA ARG A 847 19.88 -31.98 -45.15
C ARG A 847 18.38 -32.24 -45.02
N PRO A 848 17.75 -33.05 -45.90
CA PRO A 848 16.29 -33.29 -45.88
C PRO A 848 15.87 -34.30 -44.80
N THR A 849 16.15 -34.00 -43.54
CA THR A 849 15.89 -34.89 -42.39
C THR A 849 14.68 -34.47 -41.54
N LEU A 850 14.06 -33.33 -41.83
CA LEU A 850 12.94 -32.77 -41.07
C LEU A 850 11.75 -32.44 -42.01
N PRO A 851 11.21 -33.41 -42.78
CA PRO A 851 10.17 -33.13 -43.75
C PRO A 851 8.90 -32.54 -43.10
N ASN A 852 8.28 -31.56 -43.76
CA ASN A 852 6.89 -31.20 -43.49
C ASN A 852 5.98 -32.32 -44.03
N ARG A 853 4.93 -32.69 -43.32
CA ARG A 853 4.17 -33.93 -43.58
C ARG A 853 3.55 -34.00 -44.98
N ALA A 854 3.01 -32.88 -45.49
CA ALA A 854 2.28 -32.80 -46.74
C ALA A 854 3.08 -32.17 -47.90
N GLY A 855 4.10 -31.34 -47.63
CA GLY A 855 4.96 -30.77 -48.69
C GLY A 855 5.70 -29.49 -48.32
N GLY A 856 6.53 -28.99 -49.24
CA GLY A 856 7.28 -27.74 -49.07
C GLY A 856 6.40 -26.49 -49.18
N ILE A 857 5.89 -26.21 -50.39
CA ILE A 857 4.97 -25.10 -50.68
C ILE A 857 3.73 -25.67 -51.37
N PHE A 858 2.55 -25.21 -50.98
CA PHE A 858 1.28 -25.53 -51.62
C PHE A 858 0.54 -24.25 -52.00
N VAL A 859 0.25 -24.09 -53.29
CA VAL A 859 -0.61 -23.03 -53.82
C VAL A 859 -1.96 -23.67 -54.10
N ASN A 860 -2.95 -23.30 -53.28
CA ASN A 860 -4.30 -23.87 -53.30
C ASN A 860 -5.18 -23.13 -54.33
N THR A 861 -6.51 -23.30 -54.28
CA THR A 861 -7.45 -22.58 -55.15
C THR A 861 -7.55 -21.09 -54.80
N GLY A 862 -7.43 -20.21 -55.80
CA GLY A 862 -7.62 -18.76 -55.65
C GLY A 862 -6.38 -17.88 -55.95
N PRO A 863 -5.20 -18.13 -55.35
CA PRO A 863 -4.05 -17.25 -55.46
C PRO A 863 -3.56 -16.99 -56.90
N LEU A 864 -3.23 -15.73 -57.21
CA LEU A 864 -2.80 -15.28 -58.54
C LEU A 864 -1.50 -14.46 -58.48
N ALA A 865 -0.65 -14.56 -59.51
CA ALA A 865 0.54 -13.72 -59.66
C ALA A 865 1.47 -13.64 -58.42
N ASN A 866 1.64 -14.75 -57.69
CA ASN A 866 2.62 -14.86 -56.60
C ASN A 866 3.95 -15.41 -57.13
N GLN A 867 5.07 -14.84 -56.68
CA GLN A 867 6.41 -15.29 -57.06
C GLN A 867 6.88 -16.40 -56.11
N ILE A 868 7.04 -17.62 -56.62
CA ILE A 868 7.59 -18.76 -55.88
C ILE A 868 9.03 -19.03 -56.34
N GLY A 869 9.99 -18.40 -55.67
CA GLY A 869 11.41 -18.47 -55.97
C GLY A 869 11.84 -17.61 -57.17
N GLY A 870 13.01 -17.92 -57.74
CA GLY A 870 13.57 -17.19 -58.88
C GLY A 870 14.95 -17.73 -59.26
N THR A 871 15.50 -17.20 -60.36
CA THR A 871 16.77 -17.65 -60.96
C THR A 871 18.00 -16.89 -60.45
N ALA A 872 17.83 -15.72 -59.83
CA ALA A 872 18.97 -14.98 -59.29
C ALA A 872 19.49 -15.61 -57.98
N PRO A 873 20.78 -15.41 -57.62
CA PRO A 873 21.36 -15.93 -56.39
C PRO A 873 20.51 -15.63 -55.15
N GLY A 874 20.30 -16.64 -54.32
CA GLY A 874 19.48 -16.54 -53.10
C GLY A 874 17.96 -16.61 -53.30
N GLN A 875 17.42 -16.51 -54.52
CA GLN A 875 15.96 -16.54 -54.73
C GLN A 875 15.36 -17.95 -54.61
N ALA A 876 16.10 -18.99 -55.02
CA ALA A 876 15.59 -20.36 -55.03
C ALA A 876 15.29 -20.88 -53.62
N ASN A 877 14.02 -21.24 -53.36
CA ASN A 877 13.64 -22.02 -52.19
C ASN A 877 14.25 -23.43 -52.30
N ARG A 878 14.82 -23.94 -51.20
CA ARG A 878 15.58 -25.19 -51.15
C ARG A 878 14.83 -26.23 -50.33
N GLY A 879 14.80 -27.48 -50.80
CA GLY A 879 14.38 -28.62 -49.97
C GLY A 879 13.32 -29.52 -50.60
N GLN A 880 12.26 -29.79 -49.85
CA GLN A 880 11.34 -30.92 -50.07
C GLN A 880 10.50 -30.79 -51.35
N VAL A 881 10.94 -31.44 -52.43
CA VAL A 881 10.21 -31.54 -53.71
C VAL A 881 9.45 -32.86 -53.79
N ARG A 882 8.11 -32.79 -53.82
CA ARG A 882 7.23 -33.83 -54.38
C ARG A 882 6.09 -33.17 -55.16
N PRO A 883 5.81 -33.58 -56.41
CA PRO A 883 4.68 -33.04 -57.17
C PRO A 883 3.39 -33.81 -56.90
N GLN A 884 2.32 -33.09 -56.55
CA GLN A 884 0.96 -33.45 -56.96
C GLN A 884 0.34 -32.23 -57.65
N PHE A 885 0.75 -32.02 -58.92
CA PHE A 885 0.14 -31.01 -59.76
C PHE A 885 -1.26 -31.45 -60.20
N THR A 886 -2.27 -30.69 -59.82
CA THR A 886 -3.55 -30.63 -60.55
C THR A 886 -3.96 -29.16 -60.68
N VAL A 887 -3.11 -28.36 -61.33
CA VAL A 887 -3.36 -26.96 -61.62
C VAL A 887 -4.04 -26.86 -63.00
N SER A 888 -5.35 -26.64 -63.01
CA SER A 888 -6.10 -26.38 -64.23
C SER A 888 -5.87 -24.94 -64.70
N GLY A 889 -4.91 -24.77 -65.62
CA GLY A 889 -4.77 -23.57 -66.44
C GLY A 889 -3.89 -22.46 -65.86
N PHE A 890 -2.62 -22.46 -66.25
CA PHE A 890 -1.93 -21.23 -66.64
C PHE A 890 -0.89 -21.53 -67.72
N HIS A 891 -0.75 -20.64 -68.70
CA HIS A 891 0.26 -20.78 -69.76
C HIS A 891 1.67 -20.52 -69.20
N GLN A 892 2.61 -21.44 -69.47
CA GLN A 892 4.03 -21.11 -69.40
C GLN A 892 4.52 -20.60 -70.75
N SER A 893 4.98 -19.35 -70.80
CA SER A 893 5.75 -18.79 -71.91
C SER A 893 7.24 -19.12 -71.73
N HIS A 894 7.69 -20.23 -72.31
CA HIS A 894 9.12 -20.55 -72.43
C HIS A 894 9.60 -20.46 -73.89
N ALA A 895 10.73 -19.79 -74.11
CA ALA A 895 11.29 -19.54 -75.43
C ALA A 895 11.95 -20.79 -76.04
N ARG A 896 12.00 -20.85 -77.37
CA ARG A 896 12.61 -21.96 -78.14
C ARG A 896 14.13 -21.79 -78.31
N PHE A 897 14.90 -22.77 -77.86
CA PHE A 897 16.12 -23.34 -78.48
C PHE A 897 16.31 -24.75 -77.85
N GLY A 898 16.91 -25.77 -78.46
CA GLY A 898 17.44 -26.00 -79.81
C GLY A 898 17.69 -27.52 -79.96
N THR A 899 17.79 -28.06 -81.18
CA THR A 899 17.81 -29.52 -81.42
C THR A 899 19.21 -30.16 -81.32
N SER A 900 19.29 -31.40 -80.83
CA SER A 900 19.96 -32.51 -81.56
C SER A 900 19.93 -33.89 -80.87
N HIS A 901 19.80 -34.91 -81.74
CA HIS A 901 20.29 -36.29 -81.64
C HIS A 901 19.70 -37.32 -80.66
N GLN A 902 19.71 -38.57 -81.14
CA GLN A 902 19.19 -39.78 -80.50
C GLN A 902 20.34 -40.68 -80.01
N THR A 903 20.06 -41.59 -79.06
CA THR A 903 20.48 -42.99 -79.18
C THR A 903 19.58 -43.91 -78.34
N THR A 904 19.66 -45.23 -78.56
CA THR A 904 18.65 -46.22 -78.12
C THR A 904 19.23 -47.23 -77.14
N LEU A 905 18.41 -47.82 -76.24
CA LEU A 905 18.32 -49.29 -76.03
C LEU A 905 17.18 -49.72 -75.06
N ARG A 906 16.94 -51.04 -74.90
CA ARG A 906 15.72 -51.64 -74.30
C ARG A 906 15.99 -52.75 -73.25
N ARG A 907 15.17 -52.82 -72.19
CA ARG A 907 14.61 -54.00 -71.44
C ARG A 907 13.69 -53.44 -70.32
N ARG A 908 12.43 -53.84 -70.01
CA ARG A 908 11.49 -54.96 -70.32
C ARG A 908 11.49 -56.12 -69.29
N ILE A 909 10.27 -56.59 -68.88
CA ILE A 909 9.91 -57.77 -68.02
C ILE A 909 9.93 -57.46 -66.50
N ARG A 910 8.94 -57.83 -65.64
CA ARG A 910 7.60 -58.49 -65.78
C ARG A 910 6.61 -58.05 -64.67
N VAL A 911 5.34 -58.45 -64.81
CA VAL A 911 4.28 -58.47 -63.76
C VAL A 911 3.69 -59.90 -63.69
N PRO A 912 3.09 -60.31 -62.55
CA PRO A 912 1.86 -61.12 -62.63
C PRO A 912 0.74 -60.68 -61.64
N HIS A 913 -0.52 -60.96 -62.01
CA HIS A 913 -1.74 -60.74 -61.20
C HIS A 913 -2.15 -61.99 -60.38
N ARG A 914 -2.89 -61.77 -59.27
CA ARG A 914 -4.18 -62.39 -58.87
C ARG A 914 -4.61 -61.75 -57.52
N SER A 915 -5.85 -61.34 -57.19
CA SER A 915 -7.24 -61.57 -57.65
C SER A 915 -7.99 -62.76 -57.02
N SER A 916 -8.78 -62.49 -55.97
CA SER A 916 -10.00 -63.22 -55.57
C SER A 916 -10.79 -62.38 -54.56
N SER A 917 -12.04 -62.77 -54.24
CA SER A 917 -13.03 -61.92 -53.55
C SER A 917 -13.89 -62.69 -52.52
N SER A 918 -14.90 -62.00 -51.96
CA SER A 918 -16.15 -62.55 -51.40
C SER A 918 -16.22 -62.89 -49.89
N ALA A 919 -16.58 -61.87 -49.11
CA ALA A 919 -17.88 -61.74 -48.41
C ALA A 919 -18.35 -62.75 -47.32
N THR A 920 -18.84 -62.15 -46.22
CA THR A 920 -19.98 -62.57 -45.35
C THR A 920 -19.81 -63.75 -44.37
N LEU A 921 -19.99 -63.45 -43.07
CA LEU A 921 -20.95 -64.18 -42.23
C LEU A 921 -21.49 -63.30 -41.08
N ILE A 922 -22.65 -63.66 -40.55
CA ILE A 922 -23.36 -63.01 -39.42
C ILE A 922 -23.57 -64.06 -38.33
N GLY A 923 -23.45 -63.68 -37.05
CA GLY A 923 -23.77 -64.54 -35.91
C GLY A 923 -24.11 -63.73 -34.65
N ARG A 924 -25.20 -64.09 -33.97
CA ARG A 924 -25.62 -63.58 -32.65
C ARG A 924 -25.49 -64.71 -31.61
N GLU A 925 -25.30 -64.34 -30.35
CA GLU A 925 -26.06 -64.74 -29.13
C GLU A 925 -25.24 -64.33 -27.88
N GLN A 926 -25.75 -63.62 -26.85
CA GLN A 926 -26.87 -63.78 -25.90
C GLN A 926 -26.44 -64.37 -24.53
N GLY A 927 -27.08 -63.88 -23.45
CA GLY A 927 -26.79 -64.22 -22.04
C GLY A 927 -26.11 -63.04 -21.29
N ALA A 928 -26.76 -62.24 -20.42
CA ALA A 928 -27.45 -62.53 -19.14
C ALA A 928 -26.47 -62.64 -17.94
N SER A 929 -26.69 -62.06 -16.75
CA SER A 929 -27.80 -61.21 -16.23
C SER A 929 -27.39 -60.44 -14.94
N MET A 930 -28.34 -59.68 -14.36
CA MET A 930 -28.31 -58.99 -13.04
C MET A 930 -27.35 -57.79 -12.89
N GLY A 931 -27.71 -56.67 -12.26
CA GLY A 931 -29.03 -56.14 -11.89
C GLY A 931 -29.16 -55.67 -10.43
N HIS A 932 -29.53 -54.39 -10.24
CA HIS A 932 -30.30 -53.87 -9.10
C HIS A 932 -30.85 -52.46 -9.41
N SER A 933 -32.17 -52.30 -9.20
CA SER A 933 -32.88 -51.24 -8.46
C SER A 933 -32.27 -49.81 -8.38
N GLY A 934 -32.95 -48.71 -8.72
CA GLY A 934 -34.29 -48.56 -9.33
C GLY A 934 -35.30 -47.78 -8.47
N LEU A 935 -35.48 -46.48 -8.77
CA LEU A 935 -36.69 -45.72 -8.42
C LEU A 935 -36.93 -44.58 -9.44
N VAL A 936 -38.17 -44.14 -9.57
CA VAL A 936 -38.67 -43.17 -10.57
C VAL A 936 -39.40 -42.03 -9.84
N VAL A 937 -39.38 -40.78 -10.35
CA VAL A 937 -40.57 -39.87 -10.45
C VAL A 937 -40.25 -38.43 -10.94
N ARG A 938 -40.93 -38.04 -12.03
CA ARG A 938 -41.43 -36.70 -12.49
C ARG A 938 -40.53 -35.43 -12.51
N ARG A 939 -40.31 -34.97 -13.75
CA ARG A 939 -40.87 -33.74 -14.39
C ARG A 939 -40.98 -32.40 -13.61
N LYS A 940 -40.48 -31.35 -14.30
CA LYS A 940 -40.95 -29.95 -14.38
C LYS A 940 -40.86 -29.04 -13.12
N GLY A 941 -39.99 -28.02 -13.22
CA GLY A 941 -40.50 -26.69 -13.57
C GLY A 941 -40.38 -25.57 -12.54
N ARG A 942 -39.28 -24.81 -12.61
CA ARG A 942 -39.30 -23.36 -12.81
C ARG A 942 -38.09 -22.94 -13.64
#